data_AF-A0A1C6L4Y8-F1
#
_entry.id   AF-A0A1C6L4Y8-F1
#
_cell.length_a   1.000
_cell.length_b   1.000
_cell.length_c   1.000
_cell.angle_alpha   90.00
_cell.angle_beta   90.00
_cell.angle_gamma   90.00
#
_symmetry.space_group_name_H-M   'P 1'
#
loop_
_entity.id
_entity.type
_entity.pdbx_description
1 polymer ?
#
loop_
_entity_poly.entity_id
_entity_poly.type
_entity_poly.pdbx_seq_one_letter_code
_entity_poly.pdbx_strand_id
1 'polypeptide(L)'
;MSKLMRKRTISLSFIIVLSLALVASSFTAPKISFGDTTVGSEAVTLDNTGEGEDAISLTQERSFIAKVKVDMTREQLEKAIEDKTIRWNLSRKKGMQDSGEFPYQYLGGPMDEWKTVATTVESGGQEEIDMFQNITNSVVTEGDALYLQMEFDSKTLFGYNGIDNRDRVLVRNTILDYTGRYDLTCYHGKSALGSTSVWVRPYDSFHTQSQVDEKLAELAARANATGLYAKIEAIGYSVKGKPINALFLSAKSSDLSNHLAQTEQAETNPTQVKKEVAAGTLDYKVPVVYSNIHSDEIIGADGCLDFVEAVVEAAEGSGKIPYNKITGLTSTGKATLQAEMSKDGKVWSELIKDKVTGVGFIQGEGKFEPSNPKHTCDAVTNMTDEQMKKYYNISKKDLDIDEILTDMFFIVVPSENVDGRQAMTRTNANYFDLNRDNSYQTQPETQAMTQLIAKWNPITLYEIHGYYDEFVVEPCTPAHEPNAEYDLYIDTSIEQGENFGAAAIANNESINSFQLTLRDYLSVDNSGKKKWGAWEDISPSYTPIYAFLHGCNAYTAEFPYGSHDAQQAVKYGLIGNADFVAENKDRMYLNQLEFFRRGLENIDADTISPYFVSQYDDIGAEADKFRKKYEENNNFFPEYYIIPISTSDQKNIQAAKEMAEYLLRNDVKLKQLTKDVTIHGKTYKKGSLVVDMHQTKRNMANSALYSNMVIDTWDALYSEPLTAFPQLRGFDAHVITKVGAIKAADTKKITKVPSIKTTTSGSGSYMVLSNNSVDAIQAVNRLLKNGKTVGMITSGTNKGDFLVKKNDFNTVKSDYILVGKAVSKMPAAKAVKKAVKVYIPGRTSSAFTTTKNGKEYGIKRYQDRLNTALGWDIFAFEQQMGFQVVDNPENADVIVGSRPLGEKELRLIKKGKPYIGYTANALKAAKDLGIDIDYQTGGSYDALTTVTYESDNLITAKYKQQKDNIMYGYGGNYITQTPKGAEILIKTTSDYPIEGFMAADYIEKYKGTIQAIDYKQGGYQITLFANTMTNKAHQLDDYRYLSNAIYSKMLGSTFKDIETIDGIKKTKITAKSALTKNGIKVSWKKSAGYKVDYYEVFRSTKKSSGYGTKAYYKTKTNKTFSFTDSKKLKKGTRYYYKVRGVRTIDKTKYYTSWSNKANRTAK
;
A
#
# COMPACT_ATOMS: atom_id res chain seq x y z
N MET A 1 -6.03 -0.54 12.75
CA MET A 1 -5.65 0.66 13.55
C MET A 1 -6.77 1.24 14.44
N SER A 2 -7.66 0.41 15.04
CA SER A 2 -8.75 0.90 15.91
C SER A 2 -8.43 0.74 17.40
N LYS A 3 -8.52 1.87 18.13
CA LYS A 3 -8.43 2.05 19.60
C LYS A 3 -7.04 2.11 20.25
N LEU A 4 -6.27 3.17 19.93
CA LEU A 4 -5.48 3.84 20.99
C LEU A 4 -5.79 5.35 21.18
N MET A 5 -6.65 5.97 20.36
CA MET A 5 -7.01 7.38 20.52
C MET A 5 -8.53 7.58 20.67
N ARG A 6 -9.03 7.55 21.91
CA ARG A 6 -10.21 8.32 22.38
C ARG A 6 -10.50 8.01 23.85
N LYS A 7 -9.79 8.71 24.74
CA LYS A 7 -10.33 9.16 26.03
C LYS A 7 -9.70 10.51 26.36
N ARG A 8 -10.42 11.58 26.04
CA ARG A 8 -10.71 12.76 26.89
C ARG A 8 -10.93 13.98 26.00
N THR A 9 -12.19 14.39 25.90
CA THR A 9 -12.58 15.73 25.46
C THR A 9 -13.74 16.13 26.36
N ILE A 10 -13.49 16.98 27.36
CA ILE A 10 -14.47 17.91 27.92
C ILE A 10 -13.71 19.19 28.29
N SER A 11 -14.31 20.32 27.94
CA SER A 11 -13.96 21.72 28.20
C SER A 11 -12.92 22.38 27.28
N LEU A 12 -13.41 22.83 26.12
CA LEU A 12 -13.01 24.13 25.54
C LEU A 12 -13.42 25.24 26.51
N SER A 13 -12.50 26.15 26.85
CA SER A 13 -12.63 27.62 26.79
C SER A 13 -11.55 28.28 27.66
N PHE A 14 -10.99 29.40 27.16
CA PHE A 14 -10.05 30.33 27.82
C PHE A 14 -8.56 29.95 27.89
N ILE A 15 -7.75 30.41 26.90
CA ILE A 15 -6.92 31.63 26.95
C ILE A 15 -5.94 31.64 25.77
N ILE A 16 -6.10 32.67 24.94
CA ILE A 16 -5.10 33.22 23.99
C ILE A 16 -3.92 33.75 24.83
N VAL A 17 -2.69 33.60 24.34
CA VAL A 17 -1.39 33.94 24.98
C VAL A 17 -0.72 32.77 25.73
N LEU A 18 -0.06 31.87 24.98
CA LEU A 18 1.28 31.36 25.30
C LEU A 18 1.85 30.59 24.08
N SER A 19 2.04 31.31 22.98
CA SER A 19 2.68 30.81 21.75
C SER A 19 4.05 31.47 21.61
N LEU A 20 4.97 31.13 22.52
CA LEU A 20 6.43 31.36 22.47
C LEU A 20 6.97 30.76 23.79
N ALA A 21 7.97 29.88 23.69
CA ALA A 21 8.60 29.10 24.78
C ALA A 21 7.92 27.78 25.18
N LEU A 22 7.98 26.76 24.30
CA LEU A 22 8.01 25.32 24.66
C LEU A 22 8.37 24.43 23.45
N VAL A 23 9.48 24.74 22.76
CA VAL A 23 10.17 23.83 21.80
C VAL A 23 11.68 23.79 22.08
N ALA A 24 12.07 23.99 23.34
CA ALA A 24 13.47 23.96 23.74
C ALA A 24 13.62 23.29 25.12
N SER A 25 13.20 22.03 25.26
CA SER A 25 13.65 21.15 26.35
C SER A 25 12.99 19.77 26.29
N SER A 26 13.37 18.93 25.33
CA SER A 26 13.39 17.46 25.48
C SER A 26 14.02 16.77 24.27
N PHE A 27 15.21 17.25 23.87
CA PHE A 27 16.19 16.46 23.12
C PHE A 27 17.56 16.80 23.71
N THR A 28 17.77 16.42 24.97
CA THR A 28 19.14 16.10 25.37
C THR A 28 19.49 14.83 24.61
N ALA A 29 20.33 14.95 23.58
CA ALA A 29 21.08 13.82 23.07
C ALA A 29 21.57 13.02 24.28
N PRO A 30 21.38 11.69 24.34
CA PRO A 30 21.98 10.92 25.41
C PRO A 30 23.49 11.15 25.30
N LYS A 31 24.05 11.96 26.21
CA LYS A 31 25.47 11.89 26.54
C LYS A 31 25.66 10.48 27.08
N ILE A 32 26.03 9.57 26.20
CA ILE A 32 26.53 8.26 26.58
C ILE A 32 27.80 8.55 27.38
N SER A 33 27.69 8.43 28.70
CA SER A 33 28.85 8.34 29.56
C SER A 33 29.61 7.07 29.15
N PHE A 34 30.76 7.26 28.52
CA PHE A 34 31.73 6.20 28.34
C PHE A 34 32.26 5.85 29.73
N GLY A 35 31.97 4.63 30.18
CA GLY A 35 32.62 4.05 31.34
C GLY A 35 34.12 3.97 31.10
N ASP A 36 34.87 4.36 32.13
CA ASP A 36 36.29 4.65 32.17
C ASP A 36 37.21 3.60 31.52
N THR A 37 38.02 4.07 30.57
CA THR A 37 39.48 3.91 30.57
C THR A 37 40.08 5.15 29.90
N THR A 38 40.37 6.19 30.70
CA THR A 38 41.09 7.38 30.28
C THR A 38 42.60 7.16 30.43
N VAL A 39 43.32 7.12 29.31
CA VAL A 39 44.68 7.70 29.18
C VAL A 39 44.73 8.30 27.76
N GLY A 40 45.18 9.55 27.63
CA GLY A 40 44.97 10.43 26.47
C GLY A 40 45.34 9.82 25.11
N SER A 41 44.33 9.47 24.32
CA SER A 41 44.48 9.07 22.93
C SER A 41 44.37 10.31 22.03
N GLU A 42 45.35 10.54 21.18
CA GLU A 42 45.32 11.61 20.17
C GLU A 42 44.20 11.34 19.14
N ALA A 43 43.70 12.38 18.47
CA ALA A 43 42.67 12.18 17.44
C ALA A 43 43.30 11.53 16.20
N VAL A 44 42.63 10.49 15.66
CA VAL A 44 42.94 9.99 14.31
C VAL A 44 42.36 10.98 13.30
N THR A 45 43.11 11.34 12.25
CA THR A 45 42.54 11.93 11.03
C THR A 45 42.36 10.84 9.98
N LEU A 46 41.34 10.99 9.15
CA LEU A 46 41.10 10.14 7.98
C LEU A 46 40.82 11.08 6.82
N ASP A 47 41.65 10.97 5.78
CA ASP A 47 41.56 11.79 4.58
C ASP A 47 41.33 10.86 3.38
N ASN A 48 40.23 11.07 2.65
CA ASN A 48 40.04 10.49 1.32
C ASN A 48 41.00 11.18 0.35
N THR A 49 41.82 10.42 -0.37
CA THR A 49 42.82 11.00 -1.28
C THR A 49 42.25 11.35 -2.67
N GLY A 50 41.01 10.94 -2.94
CA GLY A 50 40.27 11.24 -4.17
C GLY A 50 39.10 12.20 -3.94
N GLU A 51 38.11 12.14 -4.83
CA GLU A 51 36.87 12.90 -4.69
C GLU A 51 35.89 12.26 -3.70
N GLY A 52 35.03 13.08 -3.09
CA GLY A 52 34.02 12.67 -2.12
C GLY A 52 34.43 12.89 -0.66
N GLU A 53 33.53 12.56 0.26
CA GLU A 53 33.72 12.79 1.70
C GLU A 53 34.77 11.85 2.33
N ASP A 54 35.32 12.27 3.47
CA ASP A 54 36.16 11.47 4.39
C ASP A 54 35.33 10.38 5.11
N ALA A 55 34.72 9.52 4.32
CA ALA A 55 33.83 8.43 4.73
C ALA A 55 34.08 7.20 3.87
N ILE A 56 33.83 6.02 4.45
CA ILE A 56 33.88 4.76 3.70
C ILE A 56 32.59 4.61 2.92
N SER A 57 32.69 4.67 1.59
CA SER A 57 31.60 4.36 0.67
C SER A 57 31.45 2.84 0.54
N LEU A 58 30.20 2.35 0.54
CA LEU A 58 29.90 0.94 0.29
C LEU A 58 29.76 0.65 -1.20
N THR A 59 29.57 1.68 -2.03
CA THR A 59 29.36 1.53 -3.47
C THR A 59 30.49 2.09 -4.32
N GLN A 60 31.43 2.87 -3.78
CA GLN A 60 32.55 3.41 -4.54
C GLN A 60 33.89 2.94 -3.95
N GLU A 61 34.83 2.57 -4.81
CA GLU A 61 36.21 2.35 -4.37
C GLU A 61 36.86 3.69 -4.04
N ARG A 62 37.68 3.72 -2.98
CA ARG A 62 38.37 4.92 -2.51
C ARG A 62 39.73 4.56 -1.93
N SER A 63 40.63 5.54 -1.91
CA SER A 63 41.95 5.44 -1.27
C SER A 63 42.02 6.45 -0.14
N PHE A 64 42.65 6.07 0.96
CA PHE A 64 42.65 6.85 2.19
C PHE A 64 44.03 6.94 2.82
N ILE A 65 44.23 8.06 3.53
CA ILE A 65 45.33 8.26 4.47
C ILE A 65 44.73 8.47 5.86
N ALA A 66 45.11 7.64 6.83
CA ALA A 66 44.76 7.84 8.23
C ALA A 66 46.02 8.17 9.05
N LYS A 67 45.97 9.18 9.91
CA LYS A 67 47.12 9.58 10.74
C LYS A 67 46.75 9.62 12.21
N VAL A 68 47.68 9.21 13.07
CA VAL A 68 47.59 9.40 14.51
C VAL A 68 48.91 9.91 15.04
N LYS A 69 48.86 11.00 15.82
CA LYS A 69 50.03 11.50 16.52
C LYS A 69 50.43 10.51 17.61
N VAL A 70 51.73 10.21 17.72
CA VAL A 70 52.24 9.26 18.70
C VAL A 70 53.28 9.89 19.62
N ASP A 71 53.27 9.46 20.88
CA ASP A 71 54.30 9.82 21.87
C ASP A 71 55.36 8.70 21.94
N MET A 72 56.05 8.50 20.81
CA MET A 72 57.10 7.49 20.63
C MET A 72 58.27 8.12 19.87
N THR A 73 59.49 7.64 20.14
CA THR A 73 60.64 7.95 19.28
C THR A 73 60.45 7.32 17.90
N ARG A 74 61.11 7.88 16.89
CA ARG A 74 61.09 7.33 15.52
C ARG A 74 61.52 5.86 15.51
N GLU A 75 62.60 5.50 16.20
CA GLU A 75 63.05 4.10 16.24
C GLU A 75 62.03 3.18 16.91
N GLN A 76 61.36 3.62 17.99
CA GLN A 76 60.32 2.82 18.65
C GLN A 76 59.12 2.59 17.74
N LEU A 77 58.70 3.61 16.98
CA LEU A 77 57.55 3.50 16.08
C LEU A 77 57.87 2.63 14.85
N GLU A 78 59.05 2.83 14.25
CA GLU A 78 59.53 2.01 13.14
C GLU A 78 59.64 0.53 13.57
N LYS A 79 60.16 0.28 14.77
CA LYS A 79 60.20 -1.05 15.37
C LYS A 79 58.80 -1.62 15.60
N ALA A 80 57.84 -0.82 16.08
CA ALA A 80 56.47 -1.29 16.30
C ALA A 80 55.77 -1.73 15.01
N ILE A 81 56.06 -1.03 13.89
CA ILE A 81 55.61 -1.40 12.54
C ILE A 81 56.29 -2.69 12.09
N GLU A 82 57.62 -2.79 12.21
CA GLU A 82 58.39 -3.99 11.83
C GLU A 82 57.94 -5.24 12.62
N ASP A 83 57.74 -5.10 13.93
CA ASP A 83 57.29 -6.16 14.83
C ASP A 83 55.77 -6.47 14.66
N LYS A 84 55.07 -5.80 13.73
CA LYS A 84 53.62 -5.95 13.44
C LYS A 84 52.73 -5.82 14.68
N THR A 85 53.10 -4.92 15.57
CA THR A 85 52.37 -4.66 16.83
C THR A 85 51.30 -3.58 16.69
N ILE A 86 51.30 -2.87 15.55
CA ILE A 86 50.29 -1.90 15.16
C ILE A 86 49.09 -2.61 14.54
N ARG A 87 47.88 -2.24 14.99
CA ARG A 87 46.62 -2.77 14.44
C ARG A 87 45.57 -1.67 14.32
N TRP A 88 44.93 -1.60 13.17
CA TRP A 88 43.80 -0.70 12.93
C TRP A 88 42.48 -1.45 12.96
N ASN A 89 41.53 -0.92 13.72
CA ASN A 89 40.19 -1.46 13.82
C ASN A 89 39.18 -0.43 13.32
N LEU A 90 38.24 -0.87 12.50
CA LEU A 90 37.01 -0.13 12.19
C LEU A 90 35.85 -0.89 12.84
N SER A 91 35.34 -0.40 13.97
CA SER A 91 34.38 -1.17 14.79
C SER A 91 33.37 -0.29 15.51
N ARG A 92 32.22 -0.83 15.90
CA ARG A 92 31.19 -0.13 16.68
C ARG A 92 30.61 -1.03 17.77
N LYS A 93 30.23 -0.44 18.90
CA LYS A 93 29.65 -1.18 20.04
C LYS A 93 28.23 -1.68 19.77
N LYS A 94 27.47 -0.96 18.94
CA LYS A 94 26.09 -1.29 18.57
C LYS A 94 25.77 -0.77 17.17
N GLY A 95 24.87 -1.45 16.50
CA GLY A 95 24.32 -0.97 15.23
C GLY A 95 23.38 0.24 15.41
N MET A 96 23.07 0.90 14.30
CA MET A 96 22.24 2.12 14.24
C MET A 96 20.75 1.82 14.06
N GLN A 97 20.40 0.64 13.54
CA GLN A 97 19.03 0.20 13.29
C GLN A 97 18.38 -0.44 14.52
N ASP A 98 17.05 -0.56 14.51
CA ASP A 98 16.30 -1.24 15.56
C ASP A 98 16.67 -2.74 15.61
N SER A 99 17.27 -3.19 16.72
CA SER A 99 17.74 -4.57 16.88
C SER A 99 16.65 -5.65 16.87
N GLY A 100 15.37 -5.27 17.05
CA GLY A 100 14.24 -6.19 16.96
C GLY A 100 13.82 -6.48 15.52
N GLU A 101 14.05 -5.53 14.61
CA GLU A 101 13.83 -5.68 13.17
C GLU A 101 15.11 -6.09 12.42
N PHE A 102 16.28 -5.59 12.84
CA PHE A 102 17.61 -5.84 12.27
C PHE A 102 18.56 -6.47 13.30
N PRO A 103 18.46 -7.79 13.56
CA PRO A 103 19.29 -8.46 14.56
C PRO A 103 20.71 -8.79 14.08
N TYR A 104 21.01 -8.65 12.79
CA TYR A 104 22.26 -9.11 12.15
C TYR A 104 23.22 -7.97 11.77
N GLN A 105 23.03 -6.79 12.35
CA GLN A 105 23.86 -5.61 12.09
C GLN A 105 25.35 -5.90 12.32
N TYR A 106 26.18 -5.51 11.34
CA TYR A 106 27.62 -5.73 11.39
C TYR A 106 28.29 -4.78 12.39
N LEU A 107 29.17 -5.29 13.25
CA LEU A 107 29.82 -4.51 14.32
C LEU A 107 31.27 -4.12 13.99
N GLY A 108 31.80 -4.58 12.85
CA GLY A 108 33.19 -4.34 12.47
C GLY A 108 34.20 -5.12 13.32
N GLY A 109 35.46 -4.71 13.25
CA GLY A 109 36.61 -5.44 13.78
C GLY A 109 37.95 -4.90 13.25
N PRO A 110 39.03 -5.69 13.34
CA PRO A 110 40.30 -5.42 12.65
C PRO A 110 40.06 -5.21 11.16
N MET A 111 40.70 -4.19 10.56
CA MET A 111 40.45 -3.83 9.15
C MET A 111 40.83 -4.94 8.16
N ASP A 112 41.83 -5.76 8.48
CA ASP A 112 42.25 -6.94 7.71
C ASP A 112 41.28 -8.13 7.82
N GLU A 113 40.29 -8.06 8.71
CA GLU A 113 39.20 -9.04 8.82
C GLU A 113 37.90 -8.58 8.13
N TRP A 114 37.83 -7.34 7.65
CA TRP A 114 36.67 -6.87 6.89
C TRP A 114 36.62 -7.53 5.52
N LYS A 115 35.47 -8.11 5.20
CA LYS A 115 35.22 -8.77 3.92
C LYS A 115 34.11 -8.08 3.15
N THR A 116 34.22 -8.11 1.83
CA THR A 116 33.11 -7.77 0.94
C THR A 116 32.00 -8.83 1.03
N VAL A 117 30.80 -8.52 0.54
CA VAL A 117 29.69 -9.48 0.50
C VAL A 117 29.69 -10.18 -0.86
N ALA A 118 29.74 -11.51 -0.85
CA ALA A 118 29.64 -12.29 -2.09
C ALA A 118 28.28 -12.07 -2.77
N THR A 119 28.29 -11.72 -4.07
CA THR A 119 27.09 -11.49 -4.89
C THR A 119 27.09 -12.42 -6.11
N THR A 120 25.93 -12.62 -6.72
CA THR A 120 25.83 -13.32 -8.00
C THR A 120 25.17 -12.43 -9.03
N VAL A 121 25.85 -12.19 -10.16
CA VAL A 121 25.30 -11.47 -11.32
C VAL A 121 25.60 -12.27 -12.59
N GLU A 122 24.72 -12.18 -13.60
CA GLU A 122 24.89 -12.91 -14.87
C GLU A 122 26.19 -12.55 -15.61
N SER A 123 26.73 -11.34 -15.37
CA SER A 123 27.99 -10.83 -15.92
C SER A 123 29.25 -11.12 -15.06
N GLY A 124 29.12 -11.91 -13.98
CA GLY A 124 30.21 -12.23 -13.03
C GLY A 124 30.06 -11.51 -11.70
N GLY A 125 29.45 -12.16 -10.70
CA GLY A 125 29.38 -11.62 -9.32
C GLY A 125 30.75 -11.50 -8.66
N GLN A 126 30.82 -10.91 -7.46
CA GLN A 126 32.07 -10.95 -6.69
C GLN A 126 32.09 -12.11 -5.70
N GLU A 127 33.27 -12.69 -5.49
CA GLU A 127 33.54 -13.52 -4.32
C GLU A 127 33.76 -12.65 -3.07
N GLU A 128 33.71 -13.28 -1.91
CA GLU A 128 34.11 -12.64 -0.66
C GLU A 128 35.63 -12.38 -0.68
N ILE A 129 36.03 -11.10 -0.73
CA ILE A 129 37.43 -10.65 -0.74
C ILE A 129 37.68 -9.66 0.41
N ASP A 130 38.94 -9.32 0.66
CA ASP A 130 39.29 -8.27 1.62
C ASP A 130 38.68 -6.94 1.16
N MET A 131 37.87 -6.32 2.02
CA MET A 131 37.26 -5.03 1.74
C MET A 131 38.29 -3.89 1.79
N PHE A 132 39.22 -3.97 2.74
CA PHE A 132 40.33 -3.02 2.83
C PHE A 132 41.61 -3.68 2.34
N GLN A 133 42.26 -3.06 1.36
CA GLN A 133 43.45 -3.58 0.70
C GLN A 133 44.60 -2.58 0.78
N ASN A 134 45.80 -3.03 0.42
CA ASN A 134 47.00 -2.19 0.38
C ASN A 134 47.28 -1.43 1.69
N ILE A 135 46.91 -2.03 2.83
CA ILE A 135 47.12 -1.45 4.16
C ILE A 135 48.63 -1.39 4.43
N THR A 136 49.19 -0.19 4.45
CA THR A 136 50.60 0.06 4.75
C THR A 136 50.74 1.06 5.88
N ASN A 137 51.72 0.86 6.77
CA ASN A 137 52.00 1.78 7.87
C ASN A 137 53.37 2.42 7.67
N SER A 138 53.46 3.72 7.85
CA SER A 138 54.69 4.50 7.71
C SER A 138 54.82 5.56 8.80
N VAL A 139 56.03 6.06 8.98
CA VAL A 139 56.34 7.12 9.95
C VAL A 139 56.50 8.44 9.22
N VAL A 140 55.61 9.39 9.50
CA VAL A 140 55.66 10.74 8.93
C VAL A 140 55.90 11.78 10.02
N THR A 141 56.58 12.87 9.66
CA THR A 141 56.88 13.98 10.56
C THR A 141 56.20 15.23 10.04
N GLU A 142 55.37 15.86 10.87
CA GLU A 142 54.71 17.13 10.56
C GLU A 142 55.04 18.14 11.66
N GLY A 143 55.84 19.15 11.32
CA GLY A 143 56.46 20.03 12.31
C GLY A 143 57.38 19.26 13.26
N ASP A 144 57.18 19.46 14.56
CA ASP A 144 57.95 18.77 15.62
C ASP A 144 57.30 17.46 16.10
N ALA A 145 56.16 17.07 15.52
CA ALA A 145 55.40 15.89 15.93
C ALA A 145 55.60 14.68 15.00
N LEU A 146 55.61 13.48 15.59
CA LEU A 146 55.68 12.22 14.88
C LEU A 146 54.29 11.60 14.74
N TYR A 147 53.97 11.14 13.54
CA TYR A 147 52.69 10.50 13.24
C TYR A 147 52.93 9.09 12.68
N LEU A 148 52.08 8.18 13.10
CA LEU A 148 51.86 6.92 12.41
C LEU A 148 50.82 7.16 11.32
N GLN A 149 51.22 6.98 10.06
CA GLN A 149 50.36 7.08 8.90
C GLN A 149 50.00 5.69 8.41
N MET A 150 48.72 5.47 8.08
CA MET A 150 48.23 4.31 7.36
C MET A 150 47.68 4.74 6.00
N GLU A 151 48.14 4.10 4.94
CA GLU A 151 47.51 4.18 3.62
C GLU A 151 46.73 2.89 3.37
N PHE A 152 45.53 2.99 2.80
CA PHE A 152 44.72 1.84 2.42
C PHE A 152 43.69 2.17 1.35
N ASP A 153 43.24 1.15 0.63
CA ASP A 153 42.14 1.22 -0.32
C ASP A 153 40.90 0.53 0.24
N SER A 154 39.70 1.06 -0.04
CA SER A 154 38.43 0.38 0.21
C SER A 154 37.81 -0.09 -1.11
N LYS A 155 37.36 -1.34 -1.14
CA LYS A 155 36.58 -1.93 -2.23
C LYS A 155 35.09 -1.70 -2.06
N THR A 156 34.34 -1.78 -3.17
CA THR A 156 32.87 -1.78 -3.12
C THR A 156 32.37 -3.01 -2.35
N LEU A 157 31.38 -2.84 -1.48
CA LEU A 157 30.88 -3.92 -0.63
C LEU A 157 30.22 -5.04 -1.45
N PHE A 158 29.68 -4.72 -2.62
CA PHE A 158 28.88 -5.63 -3.46
C PHE A 158 29.42 -5.79 -4.91
N GLY A 159 30.67 -5.39 -5.17
CA GLY A 159 31.42 -5.69 -6.40
C GLY A 159 31.36 -4.63 -7.51
N TYR A 160 30.33 -3.78 -7.55
CA TYR A 160 30.23 -2.66 -8.49
C TYR A 160 29.57 -1.44 -7.85
N ASN A 161 29.68 -0.30 -8.53
CA ASN A 161 29.06 0.95 -8.12
C ASN A 161 27.53 0.91 -8.27
N GLY A 162 26.84 1.16 -7.16
CA GLY A 162 25.38 1.25 -7.07
C GLY A 162 24.72 0.17 -6.21
N ILE A 163 23.42 0.34 -5.95
CA ILE A 163 22.56 -0.56 -5.16
C ILE A 163 21.42 -1.02 -6.06
N ASP A 164 21.76 -1.68 -7.16
CA ASP A 164 20.88 -1.90 -8.32
C ASP A 164 20.23 -3.31 -8.35
N ASN A 165 20.03 -3.86 -9.55
CA ASN A 165 19.44 -5.17 -9.83
C ASN A 165 20.35 -6.38 -9.48
N ARG A 166 21.63 -6.17 -9.16
CA ARG A 166 22.58 -7.22 -8.77
C ARG A 166 22.17 -7.85 -7.42
N ASP A 167 21.76 -9.12 -7.42
CA ASP A 167 21.19 -9.83 -6.26
C ASP A 167 20.38 -8.88 -5.34
N ARG A 168 19.39 -8.20 -5.95
CA ARG A 168 18.63 -7.08 -5.36
C ARG A 168 18.12 -7.37 -3.96
N VAL A 169 17.75 -8.62 -3.71
CA VAL A 169 17.33 -9.10 -2.38
C VAL A 169 18.47 -9.02 -1.39
N LEU A 170 19.64 -9.57 -1.70
CA LEU A 170 20.79 -9.55 -0.79
C LEU A 170 21.23 -8.11 -0.51
N VAL A 171 21.42 -7.30 -1.55
CA VAL A 171 21.97 -5.94 -1.42
C VAL A 171 21.03 -5.06 -0.58
N ARG A 172 19.77 -4.91 -0.98
CA ARG A 172 18.81 -4.04 -0.27
C ARG A 172 18.46 -4.56 1.13
N ASN A 173 18.49 -5.87 1.37
CA ASN A 173 18.23 -6.43 2.69
C ASN A 173 19.41 -6.30 3.66
N THR A 174 20.65 -6.16 3.17
CA THR A 174 21.87 -6.23 4.00
C THR A 174 22.56 -4.89 4.17
N ILE A 175 22.43 -3.96 3.23
CA ILE A 175 23.26 -2.74 3.25
C ILE A 175 23.09 -1.91 4.54
N LEU A 176 21.88 -1.85 5.10
CA LEU A 176 21.63 -1.18 6.39
C LEU A 176 22.27 -1.88 7.59
N ASP A 177 22.61 -3.18 7.48
CA ASP A 177 23.38 -3.89 8.51
C ASP A 177 24.81 -3.33 8.59
N TYR A 178 25.37 -2.79 7.50
CA TYR A 178 26.70 -2.19 7.46
C TYR A 178 26.66 -0.68 7.69
N THR A 179 25.59 0.01 7.28
CA THR A 179 25.48 1.47 7.40
C THR A 179 25.54 1.97 8.84
N GLY A 180 26.33 3.01 9.09
CA GLY A 180 26.40 3.75 10.36
C GLY A 180 27.79 4.28 10.68
N ARG A 181 27.93 4.88 11.87
CA ARG A 181 29.22 5.34 12.37
C ARG A 181 30.00 4.19 13.01
N TYR A 182 31.30 4.13 12.71
CA TYR A 182 32.27 3.23 13.31
C TYR A 182 33.42 4.05 13.90
N ASP A 183 34.06 3.49 14.91
CA ASP A 183 35.30 4.03 15.47
C ASP A 183 36.46 3.42 14.70
N LEU A 184 37.23 4.27 13.99
CA LEU A 184 38.53 3.92 13.43
C LEU A 184 39.58 4.16 14.52
N THR A 185 40.10 3.08 15.09
CA THR A 185 41.02 3.12 16.22
C THR A 185 42.34 2.45 15.87
N CYS A 186 43.44 3.16 16.11
CA CYS A 186 44.79 2.61 16.03
C CYS A 186 45.21 2.02 17.38
N TYR A 187 45.77 0.81 17.39
CA TYR A 187 46.30 0.15 18.57
C TYR A 187 47.79 -0.16 18.41
N HIS A 188 48.54 -0.04 19.50
CA HIS A 188 49.85 -0.67 19.69
C HIS A 188 49.71 -1.70 20.82
N GLY A 189 49.77 -2.99 20.46
CA GLY A 189 49.43 -4.07 21.38
C GLY A 189 47.97 -3.97 21.86
N LYS A 190 47.77 -3.74 23.17
CA LYS A 190 46.42 -3.56 23.76
C LYS A 190 46.04 -2.10 23.99
N SER A 191 46.96 -1.16 23.78
CA SER A 191 46.76 0.26 24.05
C SER A 191 46.27 0.96 22.78
N ALA A 192 45.20 1.74 22.89
CA ALA A 192 44.75 2.60 21.81
C ALA A 192 45.67 3.83 21.72
N LEU A 193 46.23 4.09 20.54
CA LEU A 193 47.04 5.27 20.26
C LEU A 193 46.14 6.48 19.91
N GLY A 194 45.04 6.23 19.22
CA GLY A 194 44.09 7.26 18.79
C GLY A 194 42.84 6.67 18.18
N SER A 195 41.78 7.48 18.11
CA SER A 195 40.52 7.07 17.49
C SER A 195 39.79 8.26 16.85
N THR A 196 38.99 7.97 15.81
CA THR A 196 38.02 8.92 15.25
C THR A 196 36.75 8.21 14.80
N SER A 197 35.66 8.96 14.64
CA SER A 197 34.37 8.42 14.20
C SER A 197 34.20 8.60 12.69
N VAL A 198 34.14 7.48 11.97
CA VAL A 198 34.05 7.42 10.51
C VAL A 198 32.66 6.96 10.10
N TRP A 199 32.08 7.60 9.09
CA TRP A 199 30.85 7.13 8.46
C TRP A 199 31.14 5.98 7.50
N VAL A 200 30.35 4.92 7.60
CA VAL A 200 30.25 3.86 6.60
C VAL A 200 28.83 3.91 6.03
N ARG A 201 28.68 4.21 4.73
CA ARG A 201 27.37 4.42 4.10
C ARG A 201 27.39 4.04 2.62
N PRO A 202 26.22 3.76 1.99
CA PRO A 202 26.05 3.58 0.55
C PRO A 202 26.97 4.45 -0.32
N TYR A 203 26.67 5.74 -0.38
CA TYR A 203 27.40 6.83 -1.04
C TYR A 203 27.22 8.10 -0.19
N ASP A 204 27.97 9.17 -0.48
CA ASP A 204 28.10 10.33 0.41
C ASP A 204 26.75 10.98 0.78
N SER A 205 25.90 11.28 -0.20
CA SER A 205 24.58 11.89 0.01
C SER A 205 23.49 10.93 0.49
N PHE A 206 23.82 9.70 0.91
CA PHE A 206 22.82 8.75 1.41
C PHE A 206 22.30 9.11 2.80
N HIS A 207 20.98 9.21 2.94
CA HIS A 207 20.33 9.45 4.23
C HIS A 207 19.37 8.31 4.64
N THR A 208 19.50 7.76 5.85
CA THR A 208 18.40 6.96 6.45
C THR A 208 17.17 7.84 6.69
N GLN A 209 15.97 7.27 6.90
CA GLN A 209 14.76 8.10 7.11
C GLN A 209 14.91 9.15 8.23
N SER A 210 15.56 8.81 9.35
CA SER A 210 15.79 9.80 10.42
C SER A 210 16.73 10.90 9.97
N GLN A 211 17.74 10.58 9.17
CA GLN A 211 18.66 11.56 8.61
C GLN A 211 17.99 12.42 7.53
N VAL A 212 17.04 11.88 6.75
CA VAL A 212 16.20 12.67 5.83
C VAL A 212 15.42 13.73 6.63
N ASP A 213 14.78 13.34 7.73
CA ASP A 213 14.03 14.27 8.59
C ASP A 213 14.95 15.33 9.22
N GLU A 214 16.14 14.95 9.67
CA GLU A 214 17.17 15.87 10.20
C GLU A 214 17.68 16.84 9.13
N LYS A 215 17.99 16.33 7.94
CA LYS A 215 18.51 17.13 6.81
C LYS A 215 17.47 18.12 6.31
N LEU A 216 16.20 17.73 6.21
CA LEU A 216 15.12 18.68 5.91
C LEU A 216 15.07 19.83 6.92
N ALA A 217 15.17 19.53 8.22
CA ALA A 217 15.16 20.54 9.28
C ALA A 217 16.37 21.48 9.20
N GLU A 218 17.56 20.93 8.91
CA GLU A 218 18.77 21.70 8.67
C GLU A 218 18.62 22.64 7.46
N LEU A 219 18.23 22.09 6.30
CA LEU A 219 18.05 22.85 5.06
C LEU A 219 17.00 23.95 5.22
N ALA A 220 15.90 23.67 5.92
CA ALA A 220 14.90 24.69 6.21
C ALA A 220 15.46 25.81 7.11
N ALA A 221 16.28 25.48 8.11
CA ALA A 221 16.89 26.50 8.97
C ALA A 221 17.89 27.37 8.19
N ARG A 222 18.72 26.76 7.35
CA ARG A 222 19.68 27.44 6.47
C ARG A 222 18.98 28.36 5.46
N ALA A 223 17.96 27.86 4.75
CA ALA A 223 17.14 28.67 3.84
C ALA A 223 16.52 29.89 4.54
N ASN A 224 15.96 29.71 5.74
CA ASN A 224 15.38 30.83 6.49
C ASN A 224 16.44 31.86 6.93
N ALA A 225 17.71 31.45 7.10
CA ALA A 225 18.80 32.35 7.47
C ALA A 225 19.26 33.25 6.31
N THR A 226 19.05 32.83 5.05
CA THR A 226 19.33 33.65 3.85
C THR A 226 18.20 34.62 3.52
N GLY A 227 17.04 34.47 4.16
CA GLY A 227 15.85 35.29 3.92
C GLY A 227 14.79 34.63 3.04
N LEU A 228 15.06 33.43 2.52
CA LEU A 228 14.04 32.58 1.90
C LEU A 228 13.03 32.11 2.96
N TYR A 229 11.86 31.65 2.53
CA TYR A 229 10.89 31.01 3.40
C TYR A 229 10.91 29.50 3.20
N ALA A 230 11.25 28.77 4.26
CA ALA A 230 11.22 27.32 4.29
C ALA A 230 10.39 26.79 5.45
N LYS A 231 9.38 25.97 5.15
CA LYS A 231 8.48 25.36 6.14
C LYS A 231 8.37 23.86 5.92
N ILE A 232 8.59 23.09 6.99
CA ILE A 232 8.29 21.66 7.01
C ILE A 232 6.88 21.44 7.55
N GLU A 233 6.08 20.62 6.87
CA GLU A 233 4.74 20.21 7.31
C GLU A 233 4.57 18.71 7.14
N ALA A 234 4.03 18.06 8.17
CA ALA A 234 3.58 16.67 8.05
C ALA A 234 2.27 16.62 7.25
N ILE A 235 2.33 16.14 6.02
CA ILE A 235 1.18 16.06 5.09
C ILE A 235 0.25 14.89 5.44
N GLY A 236 0.75 13.94 6.20
CA GLY A 236 0.04 12.78 6.71
C GLY A 236 0.93 11.93 7.60
N TYR A 237 0.46 10.72 7.89
CA TYR A 237 1.18 9.77 8.73
C TYR A 237 1.16 8.37 8.11
N SER A 238 2.28 7.67 8.20
CA SER A 238 2.42 6.29 7.71
C SER A 238 1.58 5.29 8.50
N VAL A 239 1.54 4.04 8.02
CA VAL A 239 0.94 2.90 8.73
C VAL A 239 1.51 2.73 10.15
N LYS A 240 2.82 2.94 10.36
CA LYS A 240 3.44 2.93 11.70
C LYS A 240 3.29 4.24 12.46
N GLY A 241 2.63 5.25 11.89
CA GLY A 241 2.34 6.54 12.53
C GLY A 241 3.51 7.52 12.50
N LYS A 242 4.44 7.39 11.56
CA LYS A 242 5.51 8.38 11.33
C LYS A 242 4.98 9.54 10.48
N PRO A 243 5.42 10.78 10.72
CA PRO A 243 5.05 11.89 9.83
C PRO A 243 5.64 11.68 8.44
N ILE A 244 4.85 11.99 7.42
CA ILE A 244 5.31 12.13 6.04
C ILE A 244 5.55 13.62 5.84
N ASN A 245 6.81 14.03 5.76
CA ASN A 245 7.19 15.44 5.79
C ASN A 245 7.34 16.00 4.36
N ALA A 246 6.73 17.15 4.12
CA ALA A 246 6.96 17.97 2.94
C ALA A 246 7.67 19.27 3.34
N LEU A 247 8.66 19.68 2.55
CA LEU A 247 9.31 20.98 2.62
C LEU A 247 8.67 21.92 1.60
N PHE A 248 8.11 23.02 2.08
CA PHE A 248 7.67 24.14 1.26
C PHE A 248 8.77 25.18 1.24
N LEU A 249 9.31 25.48 0.05
CA LEU A 249 10.39 26.45 -0.16
C LEU A 249 9.90 27.54 -1.13
N SER A 250 9.86 28.79 -0.68
CA SER A 250 9.44 29.95 -1.47
C SER A 250 10.26 31.19 -1.11
N ALA A 251 10.12 32.27 -1.87
CA ALA A 251 10.72 33.56 -1.51
C ALA A 251 10.12 34.10 -0.20
N LYS A 252 8.80 34.00 -0.03
CA LYS A 252 8.08 34.54 1.14
C LYS A 252 6.96 33.60 1.58
N SER A 253 6.61 33.64 2.87
CA SER A 253 5.49 32.86 3.41
C SER A 253 4.14 33.20 2.75
N SER A 254 3.97 34.45 2.31
CA SER A 254 2.75 34.93 1.64
C SER A 254 2.52 34.24 0.30
N ASP A 255 3.56 33.77 -0.37
CA ASP A 255 3.47 33.12 -1.69
C ASP A 255 2.54 31.90 -1.62
N LEU A 256 2.63 31.13 -0.53
CA LEU A 256 1.81 29.95 -0.30
C LEU A 256 0.32 30.31 -0.15
N SER A 257 0.00 31.34 0.66
CA SER A 257 -1.39 31.78 0.85
C SER A 257 -1.95 32.49 -0.38
N ASN A 258 -1.12 33.24 -1.10
CA ASN A 258 -1.50 33.94 -2.33
C ASN A 258 -1.83 32.92 -3.42
N HIS A 259 -1.03 31.86 -3.55
CA HIS A 259 -1.32 30.76 -4.47
C HIS A 259 -2.68 30.12 -4.15
N LEU A 260 -2.95 29.75 -2.88
CA LEU A 260 -4.26 29.16 -2.53
C LEU A 260 -5.45 30.10 -2.82
N ALA A 261 -5.29 31.41 -2.60
CA ALA A 261 -6.32 32.39 -2.96
C ALA A 261 -6.49 32.52 -4.48
N GLN A 262 -5.40 32.47 -5.24
CA GLN A 262 -5.42 32.46 -6.69
C GLN A 262 -6.07 31.19 -7.24
N THR A 263 -5.78 30.02 -6.65
CA THR A 263 -6.44 28.75 -6.99
C THR A 263 -7.95 28.88 -6.82
N GLU A 264 -8.44 29.47 -5.73
CA GLU A 264 -9.88 29.68 -5.53
C GLU A 264 -10.49 30.56 -6.63
N GLN A 265 -9.77 31.60 -7.08
CA GLN A 265 -10.19 32.44 -8.21
C GLN A 265 -10.16 31.67 -9.53
N ALA A 266 -9.09 30.92 -9.80
CA ALA A 266 -8.93 30.09 -10.99
C ALA A 266 -9.99 28.99 -11.08
N GLU A 267 -10.38 28.39 -9.95
CA GLU A 267 -11.44 27.40 -9.89
C GLU A 267 -12.85 27.98 -10.02
N THR A 268 -13.02 29.28 -9.78
CA THR A 268 -14.33 29.96 -9.84
C THR A 268 -14.54 30.69 -11.17
N ASN A 269 -13.50 31.32 -11.70
CA ASN A 269 -13.55 32.13 -12.93
C ASN A 269 -12.24 32.03 -13.74
N PRO A 270 -11.90 30.84 -14.26
CA PRO A 270 -10.66 30.61 -15.00
C PRO A 270 -10.55 31.52 -16.23
N THR A 271 -11.67 31.84 -16.89
CA THR A 271 -11.70 32.73 -18.06
C THR A 271 -11.18 34.14 -17.75
N GLN A 272 -11.51 34.69 -16.57
CA GLN A 272 -10.99 35.99 -16.17
C GLN A 272 -9.50 35.92 -15.85
N VAL A 273 -9.08 34.92 -15.07
CA VAL A 273 -7.66 34.71 -14.73
C VAL A 273 -6.83 34.53 -16.01
N LYS A 274 -7.34 33.78 -17.00
CA LYS A 274 -6.70 33.58 -18.30
C LYS A 274 -6.44 34.90 -19.04
N LYS A 275 -7.39 35.86 -18.97
CA LYS A 275 -7.21 37.20 -19.54
C LYS A 275 -6.16 38.01 -18.80
N GLU A 276 -6.11 37.90 -17.48
CA GLU A 276 -5.15 38.64 -16.65
C GLU A 276 -3.72 38.12 -16.84
N VAL A 277 -3.55 36.81 -17.00
CA VAL A 277 -2.27 36.18 -17.39
C VAL A 277 -1.85 36.66 -18.78
N ALA A 278 -2.73 36.55 -19.78
CA ALA A 278 -2.41 37.00 -21.14
C ALA A 278 -2.13 38.51 -21.25
N ALA A 279 -2.68 39.32 -20.35
CA ALA A 279 -2.42 40.76 -20.27
C ALA A 279 -1.17 41.11 -19.44
N GLY A 280 -0.55 40.16 -18.76
CA GLY A 280 0.58 40.40 -17.85
C GLY A 280 0.20 41.21 -16.60
N THR A 281 -1.08 41.20 -16.21
CA THR A 281 -1.58 41.99 -15.07
C THR A 281 -1.72 41.18 -13.78
N LEU A 282 -1.59 39.84 -13.87
CA LEU A 282 -1.65 38.96 -12.71
C LEU A 282 -0.25 38.73 -12.17
N ASP A 283 -0.02 39.07 -10.90
CA ASP A 283 1.16 38.64 -10.17
C ASP A 283 0.86 37.29 -9.51
N TYR A 284 1.58 36.24 -9.91
CA TYR A 284 1.32 34.89 -9.45
C TYR A 284 2.49 33.92 -9.54
N LYS A 285 2.40 32.88 -8.70
CA LYS A 285 3.36 31.78 -8.61
C LYS A 285 2.69 30.42 -8.72
N VAL A 286 3.41 29.48 -9.30
CA VAL A 286 2.97 28.10 -9.49
C VAL A 286 3.71 27.12 -8.57
N PRO A 287 3.07 26.03 -8.09
CA PRO A 287 3.74 25.01 -7.28
C PRO A 287 4.44 23.98 -8.16
N VAL A 288 5.67 23.63 -7.79
CA VAL A 288 6.45 22.53 -8.39
C VAL A 288 6.68 21.46 -7.33
N VAL A 289 6.33 20.21 -7.63
CA VAL A 289 6.41 19.08 -6.68
C VAL A 289 7.48 18.08 -7.09
N TYR A 290 8.37 17.72 -6.16
CA TYR A 290 9.37 16.65 -6.33
C TYR A 290 9.21 15.61 -5.23
N SER A 291 9.10 14.33 -5.59
CA SER A 291 8.87 13.26 -4.62
C SER A 291 9.51 11.92 -4.98
N ASN A 292 9.50 10.99 -4.01
CA ASN A 292 9.81 9.57 -4.20
C ASN A 292 8.87 8.69 -3.39
N ILE A 293 8.17 7.77 -4.08
CA ILE A 293 7.21 6.85 -3.48
C ILE A 293 7.81 5.49 -3.11
N HIS A 294 8.79 5.01 -3.87
CA HIS A 294 9.50 3.76 -3.59
C HIS A 294 10.80 4.05 -2.87
N SER A 295 10.74 4.00 -1.55
CA SER A 295 11.86 4.48 -0.73
C SER A 295 13.07 3.55 -0.63
N ASP A 296 13.03 2.37 -1.26
CA ASP A 296 14.21 1.54 -1.49
C ASP A 296 14.93 1.85 -2.82
N GLU A 297 14.45 2.86 -3.54
CA GLU A 297 15.02 3.44 -4.76
C GLU A 297 15.72 4.73 -4.35
N ILE A 298 16.78 4.53 -3.59
CA ILE A 298 17.21 5.49 -2.57
C ILE A 298 17.64 6.85 -3.11
N ILE A 299 18.10 6.89 -4.37
CA ILE A 299 18.51 8.08 -5.11
C ILE A 299 17.37 9.06 -5.32
N GLY A 300 16.10 8.62 -5.31
CA GLY A 300 14.97 9.54 -5.46
C GLY A 300 14.84 10.48 -4.27
N ALA A 301 14.88 9.93 -3.06
CA ALA A 301 14.85 10.73 -1.84
C ALA A 301 16.08 11.63 -1.70
N ASP A 302 17.27 11.07 -1.92
CA ASP A 302 18.53 11.79 -1.76
C ASP A 302 18.70 12.86 -2.85
N GLY A 303 18.35 12.58 -4.10
CA GLY A 303 18.38 13.55 -5.20
C GLY A 303 17.40 14.71 -5.01
N CYS A 304 16.22 14.46 -4.45
CA CYS A 304 15.31 15.54 -4.05
C CYS A 304 15.90 16.43 -2.94
N LEU A 305 16.64 15.86 -1.98
CA LEU A 305 17.33 16.63 -0.95
C LEU A 305 18.47 17.46 -1.53
N ASP A 306 19.27 16.88 -2.43
CA ASP A 306 20.39 17.56 -3.08
C ASP A 306 19.93 18.73 -3.98
N PHE A 307 18.75 18.62 -4.59
CA PHE A 307 18.13 19.77 -5.26
C PHE A 307 17.86 20.92 -4.27
N VAL A 308 17.27 20.62 -3.11
CA VAL A 308 17.01 21.63 -2.07
C VAL A 308 18.32 22.22 -1.56
N GLU A 309 19.33 21.38 -1.31
CA GLU A 309 20.66 21.82 -0.89
C GLU A 309 21.27 22.77 -1.90
N ALA A 310 21.22 22.46 -3.20
CA ALA A 310 21.74 23.34 -4.25
C ALA A 310 21.05 24.72 -4.26
N VAL A 311 19.73 24.78 -4.04
CA VAL A 311 19.00 26.06 -3.93
C VAL A 311 19.43 26.83 -2.68
N VAL A 312 19.61 26.15 -1.55
CA VAL A 312 20.03 26.77 -0.29
C VAL A 312 21.46 27.27 -0.36
N GLU A 313 22.39 26.49 -0.89
CA GLU A 313 23.79 26.88 -1.08
C GLU A 313 23.92 28.07 -2.03
N ALA A 314 23.16 28.07 -3.13
CA ALA A 314 23.10 29.22 -4.02
C ALA A 314 22.61 30.47 -3.28
N ALA A 315 21.55 30.36 -2.46
CA ALA A 315 21.03 31.47 -1.67
C ALA A 315 21.99 31.95 -0.56
N GLU A 316 22.84 31.06 -0.02
CA GLU A 316 23.90 31.40 0.93
C GLU A 316 25.09 32.11 0.25
N GLY A 317 25.28 31.85 -1.06
CA GLY A 317 26.41 32.31 -1.85
C GLY A 317 26.06 33.30 -2.95
N SER A 318 26.17 32.85 -4.21
CA SER A 318 26.13 33.68 -5.42
C SER A 318 24.73 34.05 -5.90
N GLY A 319 23.68 33.47 -5.32
CA GLY A 319 22.31 33.49 -5.82
C GLY A 319 22.06 32.57 -7.02
N LYS A 320 23.07 31.80 -7.47
CA LYS A 320 23.04 31.09 -8.75
C LYS A 320 23.52 29.65 -8.66
N ILE A 321 22.83 28.73 -9.35
CA ILE A 321 23.26 27.34 -9.53
C ILE A 321 23.83 27.17 -10.95
N PRO A 322 25.14 26.92 -11.12
CA PRO A 322 25.72 26.64 -12.43
C PRO A 322 25.40 25.21 -12.91
N TYR A 323 25.07 25.05 -14.18
CA TYR A 323 24.87 23.75 -14.82
C TYR A 323 25.11 23.81 -16.34
N ASN A 324 25.32 22.65 -16.96
CA ASN A 324 25.39 22.48 -18.40
C ASN A 324 23.99 22.21 -18.98
N LYS A 325 23.64 22.87 -20.09
CA LYS A 325 22.41 22.65 -20.86
C LYS A 325 22.76 22.19 -22.28
N ILE A 326 22.19 21.07 -22.72
CA ILE A 326 22.20 20.69 -24.12
C ILE A 326 21.20 21.59 -24.86
N THR A 327 21.68 22.30 -25.86
CA THR A 327 20.88 23.24 -26.68
C THR A 327 20.46 22.65 -28.03
N GLY A 328 20.97 21.46 -28.36
CA GLY A 328 20.57 20.69 -29.53
C GLY A 328 21.65 19.72 -30.01
N LEU A 329 21.37 19.02 -31.11
CA LEU A 329 22.30 18.09 -31.74
C LEU A 329 23.30 18.80 -32.66
N THR A 330 24.54 18.33 -32.68
CA THR A 330 25.51 18.70 -33.72
C THR A 330 25.13 18.05 -35.06
N SER A 331 25.80 18.42 -36.16
CA SER A 331 25.61 17.74 -37.44
C SER A 331 25.92 16.24 -37.37
N THR A 332 26.93 15.84 -36.60
CA THR A 332 27.25 14.44 -36.34
C THR A 332 26.17 13.78 -35.50
N GLY A 333 25.69 14.44 -34.44
CA GLY A 333 24.59 13.95 -33.62
C GLY A 333 23.32 13.65 -34.42
N LYS A 334 22.92 14.56 -35.33
CA LYS A 334 21.76 14.34 -36.21
C LYS A 334 21.92 13.11 -37.11
N ALA A 335 23.10 12.91 -37.68
CA ALA A 335 23.38 11.74 -38.52
C ALA A 335 23.39 10.44 -37.70
N THR A 336 23.97 10.47 -36.50
CA THR A 336 24.00 9.32 -35.59
C THR A 336 22.60 8.95 -35.11
N LEU A 337 21.78 9.93 -34.68
CA LEU A 337 20.39 9.71 -34.30
C LEU A 337 19.62 8.98 -35.40
N GLN A 338 19.70 9.49 -36.64
CA GLN A 338 19.00 8.87 -37.77
C GLN A 338 19.46 7.42 -38.02
N ALA A 339 20.77 7.16 -37.90
CA ALA A 339 21.34 5.85 -38.10
C ALA A 339 20.92 4.85 -37.00
N GLU A 340 20.94 5.27 -35.73
CA GLU A 340 20.55 4.43 -34.59
C GLU A 340 19.04 4.16 -34.60
N MET A 341 18.19 5.17 -34.79
CA MET A 341 16.75 4.96 -34.95
C MET A 341 16.42 3.97 -36.08
N SER A 342 17.10 4.10 -37.23
CA SER A 342 16.90 3.19 -38.36
C SER A 342 17.36 1.76 -38.05
N LYS A 343 18.49 1.62 -37.36
CA LYS A 343 19.05 0.32 -36.93
C LYS A 343 18.13 -0.38 -35.93
N ASP A 344 17.58 0.39 -34.99
CA ASP A 344 16.78 -0.12 -33.88
C ASP A 344 15.28 -0.18 -34.20
N GLY A 345 14.90 0.20 -35.43
CA GLY A 345 13.53 0.18 -35.91
C GLY A 345 12.62 1.16 -35.16
N LYS A 346 13.16 2.26 -34.61
CA LYS A 346 12.38 3.27 -33.87
C LYS A 346 11.88 4.35 -34.83
N VAL A 347 10.63 4.78 -34.64
CA VAL A 347 10.01 5.84 -35.44
C VAL A 347 9.17 6.74 -34.53
N TRP A 348 9.01 8.00 -34.90
CA TRP A 348 8.14 8.92 -34.16
C TRP A 348 6.72 8.90 -34.70
N SER A 349 5.73 9.01 -33.80
CA SER A 349 4.34 9.18 -34.19
C SER A 349 4.13 10.53 -34.86
N GLU A 350 3.22 10.58 -35.83
CA GLU A 350 2.86 11.82 -36.53
C GLU A 350 2.27 12.88 -35.58
N LEU A 351 1.76 12.46 -34.41
CA LEU A 351 1.24 13.34 -33.36
C LEU A 351 2.32 14.19 -32.68
N ILE A 352 3.56 13.72 -32.66
CA ILE A 352 4.63 14.29 -31.82
C ILE A 352 5.93 14.59 -32.57
N LYS A 353 6.08 14.13 -33.82
CA LYS A 353 7.33 14.26 -34.59
C LYS A 353 7.86 15.70 -34.69
N ASP A 354 6.98 16.70 -34.65
CA ASP A 354 7.34 18.12 -34.74
C ASP A 354 7.62 18.75 -33.36
N LYS A 355 7.48 17.97 -32.27
CA LYS A 355 7.68 18.39 -30.88
C LYS A 355 8.93 17.78 -30.23
N VAL A 356 9.58 16.83 -30.89
CA VAL A 356 10.73 16.09 -30.34
C VAL A 356 12.03 16.51 -31.01
N THR A 357 13.13 16.47 -30.26
CA THR A 357 14.46 16.82 -30.78
C THR A 357 15.38 15.61 -30.96
N GLY A 358 15.09 14.51 -30.26
CA GLY A 358 15.94 13.31 -30.19
C GLY A 358 17.14 13.45 -29.25
N VAL A 359 17.20 14.52 -28.45
CA VAL A 359 18.21 14.66 -27.38
C VAL A 359 18.07 13.52 -26.37
N GLY A 360 19.19 12.89 -26.00
CA GLY A 360 19.20 11.73 -25.11
C GLY A 360 19.16 10.35 -25.77
N PHE A 361 18.66 10.23 -27.01
CA PHE A 361 18.52 8.95 -27.68
C PHE A 361 19.87 8.30 -28.04
N ILE A 362 20.87 9.12 -28.35
CA ILE A 362 22.13 8.66 -28.93
C ILE A 362 22.93 7.84 -27.91
N GLN A 363 23.29 6.61 -28.28
CA GLN A 363 24.26 5.78 -27.54
C GLN A 363 25.69 5.96 -28.10
N GLY A 364 25.82 6.18 -29.40
CA GLY A 364 27.07 6.52 -30.07
C GLY A 364 28.20 5.53 -29.78
N GLU A 365 29.36 6.08 -29.44
CA GLU A 365 30.56 5.33 -29.03
C GLU A 365 30.64 5.16 -27.50
N GLY A 366 29.53 5.39 -26.79
CA GLY A 366 29.45 5.24 -25.34
C GLY A 366 29.64 3.79 -24.91
N LYS A 367 30.15 3.60 -23.70
CA LYS A 367 30.35 2.27 -23.10
C LYS A 367 29.17 1.93 -22.21
N PHE A 368 28.66 0.71 -22.30
CA PHE A 368 27.69 0.21 -21.34
C PHE A 368 28.35 -0.01 -19.98
N GLU A 369 27.58 0.18 -18.92
CA GLU A 369 28.02 -0.13 -17.57
C GLU A 369 28.33 -1.64 -17.45
N PRO A 370 29.47 -2.06 -16.88
CA PRO A 370 29.84 -3.47 -16.76
C PRO A 370 28.82 -4.32 -15.99
N SER A 371 28.04 -3.71 -15.10
CA SER A 371 27.00 -4.40 -14.33
C SER A 371 25.71 -4.64 -15.13
N ASN A 372 25.55 -4.02 -16.30
CA ASN A 372 24.38 -4.21 -17.17
C ASN A 372 24.55 -5.43 -18.08
N PRO A 373 23.82 -6.53 -17.86
CA PRO A 373 23.95 -7.76 -18.66
C PRO A 373 23.22 -7.66 -20.01
N LYS A 374 22.36 -6.65 -20.20
CA LYS A 374 21.50 -6.48 -21.37
C LYS A 374 21.95 -5.25 -22.14
N HIS A 375 22.85 -5.46 -23.10
CA HIS A 375 23.26 -4.43 -24.05
C HIS A 375 22.14 -4.12 -25.06
N THR A 376 21.03 -3.52 -24.60
CA THR A 376 19.88 -3.11 -25.43
C THR A 376 20.10 -1.72 -26.04
N CYS A 377 19.33 -1.39 -27.08
CA CYS A 377 19.31 -0.04 -27.65
C CYS A 377 18.68 1.01 -26.72
N ASP A 378 17.96 0.58 -25.67
CA ASP A 378 17.33 1.47 -24.71
C ASP A 378 18.23 1.73 -23.47
N ALA A 379 19.28 0.93 -23.28
CA ALA A 379 20.20 1.00 -22.14
C ALA A 379 21.02 2.30 -22.09
N VAL A 380 21.39 2.69 -20.87
CA VAL A 380 22.25 3.85 -20.65
C VAL A 380 23.70 3.59 -21.08
N THR A 381 24.37 4.61 -21.59
CA THR A 381 25.79 4.57 -21.95
C THR A 381 26.58 5.65 -21.23
N ASN A 382 27.86 5.37 -20.99
CA ASN A 382 28.82 6.27 -20.40
C ASN A 382 29.66 6.88 -21.53
N MET A 383 29.64 8.20 -21.67
CA MET A 383 30.35 8.93 -22.71
C MET A 383 31.42 9.83 -22.10
N THR A 384 32.55 9.98 -22.78
CA THR A 384 33.53 11.02 -22.42
C THR A 384 33.02 12.40 -22.80
N ASP A 385 33.62 13.43 -22.19
CA ASP A 385 33.40 14.83 -22.51
C ASP A 385 33.54 15.14 -24.01
N GLU A 386 34.51 14.54 -24.69
CA GLU A 386 34.71 14.68 -26.14
C GLU A 386 33.59 14.02 -26.94
N GLN A 387 33.11 12.85 -26.50
CA GLN A 387 31.99 12.16 -27.13
C GLN A 387 30.70 12.96 -26.95
N MET A 388 30.43 13.51 -25.76
CA MET A 388 29.29 14.38 -25.52
C MET A 388 29.32 15.62 -26.44
N LYS A 389 30.46 16.31 -26.54
CA LYS A 389 30.63 17.48 -27.43
C LYS A 389 30.57 17.12 -28.93
N LYS A 390 30.86 15.86 -29.28
CA LYS A 390 30.72 15.36 -30.66
C LYS A 390 29.26 15.27 -31.08
N TYR A 391 28.35 14.86 -30.19
CA TYR A 391 26.94 14.65 -30.51
C TYR A 391 26.03 15.83 -30.14
N TYR A 392 26.37 16.58 -29.10
CA TYR A 392 25.53 17.64 -28.53
C TYR A 392 26.22 19.01 -28.50
N ASN A 393 25.45 20.08 -28.76
CA ASN A 393 25.85 21.45 -28.44
C ASN A 393 25.55 21.71 -26.97
N ILE A 394 26.57 22.02 -26.17
CA ILE A 394 26.46 22.21 -24.72
C ILE A 394 26.86 23.65 -24.37
N SER A 395 26.02 24.33 -23.61
CA SER A 395 26.30 25.65 -23.05
C SER A 395 26.26 25.62 -21.53
N LYS A 396 27.12 26.41 -20.89
CA LYS A 396 27.02 26.68 -19.45
C LYS A 396 25.92 27.70 -19.19
N LYS A 397 25.08 27.45 -18.20
CA LYS A 397 24.01 28.34 -17.76
C LYS A 397 24.03 28.44 -16.23
N ASP A 398 23.56 29.58 -15.73
CA ASP A 398 23.31 29.80 -14.31
C ASP A 398 21.80 29.87 -14.10
N LEU A 399 21.27 29.04 -13.20
CA LEU A 399 19.89 29.16 -12.72
C LEU A 399 19.86 30.16 -11.57
N ASP A 400 19.22 31.31 -11.78
CA ASP A 400 19.11 32.37 -10.77
C ASP A 400 17.94 32.08 -9.81
N ILE A 401 18.26 31.94 -8.52
CA ILE A 401 17.27 31.53 -7.50
C ILE A 401 16.23 32.62 -7.25
N ASP A 402 16.64 33.89 -7.27
CA ASP A 402 15.71 35.00 -7.07
C ASP A 402 14.74 35.09 -8.24
N GLU A 403 15.21 34.88 -9.48
CA GLU A 403 14.39 34.86 -10.69
C GLU A 403 13.35 33.73 -10.64
N ILE A 404 13.77 32.47 -10.45
CA ILE A 404 12.82 31.34 -10.45
C ILE A 404 11.82 31.43 -9.30
N LEU A 405 12.23 31.93 -8.13
CA LEU A 405 11.33 32.09 -6.99
C LEU A 405 10.37 33.26 -7.17
N THR A 406 10.52 34.13 -8.19
CA THR A 406 9.45 35.06 -8.59
C THR A 406 8.31 34.35 -9.29
N ASP A 407 8.59 33.22 -9.96
CA ASP A 407 7.66 32.49 -10.81
C ASP A 407 7.04 31.27 -10.13
N MET A 408 7.77 30.62 -9.22
CA MET A 408 7.34 29.37 -8.61
C MET A 408 7.74 29.24 -7.14
N PHE A 409 7.23 28.19 -6.51
CA PHE A 409 7.71 27.69 -5.23
C PHE A 409 7.74 26.17 -5.26
N PHE A 410 8.59 25.57 -4.42
CA PHE A 410 8.82 24.13 -4.42
C PHE A 410 8.11 23.46 -3.24
N ILE A 411 7.55 22.29 -3.49
CA ILE A 411 7.04 21.37 -2.49
C ILE A 411 7.81 20.05 -2.66
N VAL A 412 8.72 19.76 -1.74
CA VAL A 412 9.59 18.58 -1.83
C VAL A 412 9.16 17.56 -0.79
N VAL A 413 8.85 16.34 -1.24
CA VAL A 413 8.46 15.19 -0.40
C VAL A 413 9.46 14.06 -0.61
N PRO A 414 10.64 14.10 0.04
CA PRO A 414 11.72 13.15 -0.26
C PRO A 414 11.34 11.68 -0.07
N SER A 415 10.40 11.37 0.83
CA SER A 415 9.91 10.01 1.01
C SER A 415 8.43 10.02 1.34
N GLU A 416 7.61 9.54 0.41
CA GLU A 416 6.19 9.28 0.66
C GLU A 416 6.04 8.01 1.53
N ASN A 417 6.87 6.99 1.28
CA ASN A 417 6.90 5.73 2.03
C ASN A 417 7.96 5.73 3.15
N VAL A 418 7.76 6.58 4.17
CA VAL A 418 8.70 6.69 5.32
C VAL A 418 8.88 5.39 6.10
N ASP A 419 7.89 4.48 6.07
CA ASP A 419 8.00 3.13 6.66
C ASP A 419 8.94 2.24 5.84
N GLY A 420 8.82 2.32 4.50
CA GLY A 420 9.69 1.65 3.54
C GLY A 420 11.12 2.18 3.57
N ARG A 421 11.33 3.50 3.67
CA ARG A 421 12.69 4.09 3.78
C ARG A 421 13.42 3.57 5.01
N GLN A 422 12.73 3.50 6.16
CA GLN A 422 13.33 2.97 7.38
C GLN A 422 13.72 1.48 7.25
N ALA A 423 12.93 0.71 6.52
CA ALA A 423 13.12 -0.73 6.37
C ALA A 423 13.96 -1.11 5.12
N MET A 424 14.27 -0.14 4.26
CA MET A 424 14.77 -0.35 2.89
C MET A 424 13.93 -1.35 2.09
N THR A 425 12.62 -1.12 2.07
CA THR A 425 11.66 -1.93 1.28
C THR A 425 10.82 -1.08 0.37
N ARG A 426 10.53 -1.60 -0.84
CA ARG A 426 9.60 -0.98 -1.80
C ARG A 426 8.22 -0.73 -1.21
N THR A 427 7.71 -1.70 -0.47
CA THR A 427 6.37 -1.67 0.08
C THR A 427 6.29 -0.93 1.42
N ASN A 428 5.12 -0.41 1.77
CA ASN A 428 4.87 0.15 3.11
C ASN A 428 4.76 -0.95 4.19
N ALA A 429 4.46 -0.57 5.44
CA ALA A 429 4.37 -1.53 6.55
C ALA A 429 3.20 -2.53 6.46
N ASN A 430 2.21 -2.30 5.60
CA ASN A 430 1.14 -3.26 5.26
C ASN A 430 1.49 -4.16 4.07
N TYR A 431 2.69 -4.01 3.49
CA TYR A 431 3.18 -4.75 2.32
C TYR A 431 2.50 -4.34 1.01
N PHE A 432 2.07 -3.08 0.91
CA PHE A 432 1.52 -2.51 -0.32
C PHE A 432 2.62 -1.81 -1.10
N ASP A 433 2.67 -2.07 -2.41
CA ASP A 433 3.30 -1.14 -3.34
C ASP A 433 2.39 0.09 -3.45
N LEU A 434 2.88 1.24 -2.99
CA LEU A 434 2.11 2.48 -2.98
C LEU A 434 1.90 3.04 -4.39
N ASN A 435 2.81 2.79 -5.33
CA ASN A 435 2.68 3.19 -6.73
C ASN A 435 1.75 2.25 -7.53
N ARG A 436 0.74 1.72 -6.83
CA ARG A 436 -0.40 0.96 -7.34
C ARG A 436 -1.68 1.31 -6.57
N ASP A 437 -1.66 2.33 -5.71
CA ASP A 437 -2.74 2.65 -4.76
C ASP A 437 -3.29 4.08 -4.87
N ASN A 438 -2.75 4.97 -5.71
CA ASN A 438 -3.13 6.40 -5.70
C ASN A 438 -4.62 6.68 -5.95
N SER A 439 -5.26 6.01 -6.91
CA SER A 439 -6.71 6.10 -7.12
C SER A 439 -7.51 5.29 -6.09
N TYR A 440 -6.98 4.19 -5.56
CA TYR A 440 -7.71 3.35 -4.60
C TYR A 440 -7.73 3.96 -3.20
N GLN A 441 -6.62 4.58 -2.80
CA GLN A 441 -6.36 5.24 -1.52
C GLN A 441 -6.63 4.34 -0.33
N THR A 442 -6.19 3.08 -0.41
CA THR A 442 -6.36 2.13 0.70
C THR A 442 -5.34 2.35 1.81
N GLN A 443 -4.19 2.95 1.47
CA GLN A 443 -3.10 3.23 2.40
C GLN A 443 -3.11 4.70 2.88
N PRO A 444 -2.67 4.98 4.12
CA PRO A 444 -2.64 6.34 4.64
C PRO A 444 -1.56 7.21 3.96
N GLU A 445 -0.47 6.62 3.47
CA GLU A 445 0.58 7.34 2.72
C GLU A 445 0.03 7.93 1.42
N THR A 446 -0.64 7.12 0.60
CA THR A 446 -1.26 7.57 -0.66
C THR A 446 -2.40 8.56 -0.43
N GLN A 447 -3.18 8.40 0.65
CA GLN A 447 -4.17 9.40 1.07
C GLN A 447 -3.54 10.76 1.39
N ALA A 448 -2.31 10.79 1.91
CA ALA A 448 -1.62 12.04 2.23
C ALA A 448 -1.12 12.73 0.96
N MET A 449 -0.50 11.98 0.05
CA MET A 449 0.02 12.53 -1.20
C MET A 449 -1.09 13.02 -2.12
N THR A 450 -2.18 12.26 -2.27
CA THR A 450 -3.33 12.66 -3.10
C THR A 450 -4.04 13.90 -2.58
N GLN A 451 -4.09 14.10 -1.25
CA GLN A 451 -4.58 15.34 -0.63
C GLN A 451 -3.68 16.53 -0.92
N LEU A 452 -2.35 16.34 -0.90
CA LEU A 452 -1.39 17.39 -1.22
C LEU A 452 -1.57 17.85 -2.67
N ILE A 453 -1.62 16.91 -3.61
CA ILE A 453 -1.84 17.19 -5.04
C ILE A 453 -3.17 17.92 -5.24
N ALA A 454 -4.26 17.40 -4.67
CA ALA A 454 -5.59 17.99 -4.84
C ALA A 454 -5.71 19.40 -4.24
N LYS A 455 -5.01 19.67 -3.13
CA LYS A 455 -5.00 20.97 -2.47
C LYS A 455 -4.18 22.01 -3.22
N TRP A 456 -3.00 21.63 -3.71
CA TRP A 456 -2.02 22.56 -4.24
C TRP A 456 -2.06 22.69 -5.77
N ASN A 457 -2.68 21.77 -6.50
CA ASN A 457 -2.78 21.80 -7.97
C ASN A 457 -1.44 22.14 -8.65
N PRO A 458 -0.39 21.34 -8.39
CA PRO A 458 0.94 21.61 -8.92
C PRO A 458 0.91 21.77 -10.43
N ILE A 459 1.69 22.73 -10.94
CA ILE A 459 1.82 22.88 -12.40
C ILE A 459 2.61 21.71 -12.98
N THR A 460 3.56 21.19 -12.21
CA THR A 460 4.32 19.99 -12.55
C THR A 460 4.70 19.18 -11.31
N LEU A 461 4.82 17.86 -11.51
CA LEU A 461 5.25 16.91 -10.51
C LEU A 461 6.28 15.93 -11.12
N TYR A 462 7.41 15.71 -10.46
CA TYR A 462 8.34 14.63 -10.80
C TYR A 462 8.40 13.64 -9.62
N GLU A 463 7.98 12.40 -9.88
CA GLU A 463 8.14 11.27 -8.98
C GLU A 463 9.37 10.46 -9.43
N ILE A 464 10.40 10.41 -8.60
CA ILE A 464 11.70 9.84 -8.94
C ILE A 464 11.78 8.39 -8.47
N HIS A 465 12.28 7.52 -9.35
CA HIS A 465 12.30 6.06 -9.22
C HIS A 465 13.63 5.39 -9.63
N GLY A 466 13.75 4.07 -9.37
CA GLY A 466 14.85 3.19 -9.83
C GLY A 466 14.80 1.76 -9.27
N TYR A 467 15.39 0.72 -9.83
CA TYR A 467 16.48 0.73 -10.77
C TYR A 467 16.06 -0.08 -11.99
N TYR A 468 16.13 0.57 -13.13
CA TYR A 468 15.89 0.01 -14.44
C TYR A 468 17.23 -0.09 -15.19
N ASP A 469 17.38 -0.84 -16.29
CA ASP A 469 18.69 -0.86 -16.98
C ASP A 469 18.85 0.43 -17.85
N GLU A 470 17.74 1.13 -18.05
CA GLU A 470 17.53 2.35 -18.81
C GLU A 470 17.31 3.58 -17.89
N PHE A 471 17.62 4.78 -18.39
CA PHE A 471 17.16 6.05 -17.80
C PHE A 471 15.91 6.47 -18.58
N VAL A 472 14.75 6.43 -17.94
CA VAL A 472 13.45 6.69 -18.58
C VAL A 472 12.80 7.92 -17.97
N VAL A 473 12.26 8.79 -18.84
CA VAL A 473 11.45 9.94 -18.46
C VAL A 473 10.14 9.87 -19.24
N GLU A 474 9.00 9.97 -18.55
CA GLU A 474 7.69 10.15 -19.21
C GLU A 474 7.67 11.47 -20.02
N PRO A 475 6.78 11.68 -21.01
CA PRO A 475 5.40 11.16 -21.14
C PRO A 475 5.25 9.69 -21.53
N CYS A 476 4.21 9.03 -21.00
CA CYS A 476 3.83 7.64 -21.28
C CYS A 476 3.41 7.38 -22.73
N THR A 477 3.46 6.11 -23.15
CA THR A 477 2.85 5.67 -24.42
C THR A 477 1.32 5.62 -24.33
N PRO A 478 0.59 5.55 -25.44
CA PRO A 478 -0.80 5.12 -25.43
C PRO A 478 -0.92 3.65 -24.94
N ALA A 479 -2.08 3.16 -24.49
CA ALA A 479 -3.38 3.84 -24.41
C ALA A 479 -3.52 4.81 -23.25
N HIS A 480 -4.20 5.94 -23.49
CA HIS A 480 -4.30 7.03 -22.52
C HIS A 480 -5.55 7.00 -21.63
N GLU A 481 -5.40 7.38 -20.36
CA GLU A 481 -6.52 7.56 -19.42
C GLU A 481 -7.57 8.53 -20.00
N PRO A 482 -8.82 8.08 -20.25
CA PRO A 482 -9.82 8.90 -20.95
C PRO A 482 -10.20 10.17 -20.21
N ASN A 483 -10.04 10.21 -18.88
CA ASN A 483 -10.31 11.40 -18.09
C ASN A 483 -9.13 12.39 -18.09
N ALA A 484 -7.97 12.08 -18.67
CA ALA A 484 -6.91 13.08 -18.85
C ALA A 484 -7.24 14.01 -20.04
N GLU A 485 -6.86 15.29 -19.95
CA GLU A 485 -6.96 16.25 -21.06
C GLU A 485 -5.62 16.27 -21.83
N TYR A 486 -5.35 15.19 -22.56
CA TYR A 486 -4.01 14.91 -23.11
C TYR A 486 -3.53 15.97 -24.13
N ASP A 487 -4.46 16.62 -24.84
CA ASP A 487 -4.13 17.70 -25.78
C ASP A 487 -3.51 18.93 -25.10
N LEU A 488 -3.91 19.21 -23.85
CA LEU A 488 -3.34 20.28 -23.02
C LEU A 488 -2.01 19.87 -22.39
N TYR A 489 -1.90 18.62 -21.96
CA TYR A 489 -0.68 18.08 -21.35
C TYR A 489 0.47 18.03 -22.36
N ILE A 490 0.23 17.45 -23.52
CA ILE A 490 1.24 17.21 -24.56
C ILE A 490 1.73 18.48 -25.25
N ASP A 491 1.10 19.63 -24.98
CA ASP A 491 1.57 20.93 -25.46
C ASP A 491 3.01 21.19 -25.02
N THR A 492 3.31 20.95 -23.73
CA THR A 492 4.62 21.26 -23.13
C THR A 492 5.37 20.02 -22.63
N SER A 493 4.70 18.88 -22.46
CA SER A 493 5.29 17.80 -21.66
C SER A 493 6.48 17.08 -22.30
N ILE A 494 6.51 16.97 -23.63
CA ILE A 494 7.68 16.42 -24.34
C ILE A 494 8.89 17.34 -24.17
N GLU A 495 8.74 18.63 -24.43
CA GLU A 495 9.82 19.61 -24.31
C GLU A 495 10.36 19.66 -22.87
N GLN A 496 9.45 19.59 -21.89
CA GLN A 496 9.80 19.56 -20.47
C GLN A 496 10.56 18.29 -20.08
N GLY A 497 10.11 17.11 -20.50
CA GLY A 497 10.77 15.83 -20.25
C GLY A 497 12.15 15.74 -20.93
N GLU A 498 12.26 16.23 -22.18
CA GLU A 498 13.57 16.34 -22.86
C GLU A 498 14.49 17.31 -22.11
N ASN A 499 14.00 18.44 -21.59
CA ASN A 499 14.83 19.39 -20.85
C ASN A 499 15.32 18.83 -19.50
N PHE A 500 14.48 18.05 -18.81
CA PHE A 500 14.88 17.30 -17.61
C PHE A 500 16.02 16.33 -17.92
N GLY A 501 15.81 15.43 -18.89
CA GLY A 501 16.81 14.43 -19.23
C GLY A 501 18.09 15.05 -19.80
N ALA A 502 17.97 16.10 -20.62
CA ALA A 502 19.09 16.84 -21.20
C ALA A 502 19.99 17.47 -20.13
N ALA A 503 19.41 18.10 -19.11
CA ALA A 503 20.18 18.66 -18.00
C ALA A 503 20.83 17.56 -17.16
N ALA A 504 20.12 16.45 -16.93
CA ALA A 504 20.65 15.30 -16.21
C ALA A 504 21.91 14.71 -16.89
N ILE A 505 21.85 14.39 -18.19
CA ILE A 505 22.96 13.73 -18.89
C ILE A 505 24.16 14.65 -19.18
N ALA A 506 23.94 15.98 -19.24
CA ALA A 506 24.99 16.96 -19.52
C ALA A 506 25.85 17.30 -18.30
N ASN A 507 25.41 16.90 -17.11
CA ASN A 507 26.08 17.14 -15.84
C ASN A 507 26.42 15.81 -15.15
N ASN A 508 26.68 14.77 -15.95
CA ASN A 508 26.98 13.44 -15.44
C ASN A 508 28.16 12.80 -16.13
N GLU A 509 28.94 12.04 -15.36
CA GLU A 509 30.11 11.29 -15.84
C GLU A 509 29.74 9.90 -16.36
N SER A 510 28.65 9.33 -15.84
CA SER A 510 28.08 8.05 -16.27
C SER A 510 26.56 8.21 -16.32
N ILE A 511 25.84 7.56 -17.25
CA ILE A 511 24.43 7.89 -17.59
C ILE A 511 24.33 9.12 -18.52
N ASN A 512 24.75 8.95 -19.78
CA ASN A 512 24.75 9.99 -20.80
C ASN A 512 23.72 9.78 -21.93
N SER A 513 22.78 8.86 -21.76
CA SER A 513 21.63 8.64 -22.65
C SER A 513 20.36 8.37 -21.84
N PHE A 514 19.19 8.71 -22.40
CA PHE A 514 17.88 8.52 -21.78
C PHE A 514 16.76 8.36 -22.81
N GLN A 515 15.69 7.69 -22.40
CA GLN A 515 14.51 7.42 -23.23
C GLN A 515 13.35 8.32 -22.80
N LEU A 516 12.66 8.90 -23.77
CA LEU A 516 11.29 9.41 -23.58
C LEU A 516 10.33 8.36 -24.08
N THR A 517 9.49 7.78 -23.21
CA THR A 517 8.65 6.63 -23.58
C THR A 517 7.75 6.91 -24.79
N LEU A 518 7.02 8.03 -24.82
CA LEU A 518 6.19 8.40 -25.96
C LEU A 518 7.00 8.65 -27.25
N ARG A 519 8.25 9.13 -27.14
CA ARG A 519 9.12 9.39 -28.29
C ARG A 519 9.73 8.08 -28.83
N ASP A 520 10.17 7.20 -27.96
CA ASP A 520 11.15 6.15 -28.30
C ASP A 520 10.56 4.73 -28.34
N TYR A 521 9.32 4.53 -27.89
CA TYR A 521 8.74 3.19 -27.74
C TYR A 521 7.80 2.81 -28.88
N LEU A 522 7.70 3.64 -29.93
CA LEU A 522 7.06 3.26 -31.18
C LEU A 522 8.10 2.61 -32.11
N SER A 523 7.87 1.34 -32.42
CA SER A 523 8.75 0.55 -33.29
C SER A 523 8.08 0.23 -34.62
N VAL A 524 8.87 -0.02 -35.66
CA VAL A 524 8.45 -0.55 -36.94
C VAL A 524 9.11 -1.90 -37.18
N ASP A 525 8.31 -2.92 -37.50
CA ASP A 525 8.84 -4.25 -37.81
C ASP A 525 9.39 -4.34 -39.25
N ASN A 526 10.01 -5.48 -39.59
CA ASN A 526 10.56 -5.73 -40.93
C ASN A 526 9.52 -5.69 -42.06
N SER A 527 8.22 -5.76 -41.75
CA SER A 527 7.13 -5.62 -42.72
C SER A 527 6.64 -4.18 -42.90
N GLY A 528 7.23 -3.23 -42.16
CA GLY A 528 6.83 -1.82 -42.15
C GLY A 528 5.67 -1.52 -41.20
N LYS A 529 5.27 -2.47 -40.34
CA LYS A 529 4.14 -2.28 -39.43
C LYS A 529 4.61 -1.63 -38.13
N LYS A 530 3.98 -0.52 -37.77
CA LYS A 530 4.20 0.18 -36.49
C LYS A 530 3.60 -0.61 -35.32
N LYS A 531 4.20 -0.52 -34.14
CA LYS A 531 3.65 -1.06 -32.88
C LYS A 531 4.21 -0.33 -31.66
N TRP A 532 3.31 0.11 -30.78
CA TRP A 532 3.67 0.67 -29.47
C TRP A 532 4.16 -0.40 -28.50
N GLY A 533 5.26 -0.12 -27.81
CA GLY A 533 5.68 -0.82 -26.59
C GLY A 533 4.78 -0.45 -25.39
N ALA A 534 4.77 -1.29 -24.36
CA ALA A 534 3.96 -1.07 -23.16
C ALA A 534 4.67 -0.11 -22.19
N TRP A 535 4.12 1.09 -22.01
CA TRP A 535 4.44 2.02 -20.93
C TRP A 535 3.29 3.03 -20.79
N GLU A 536 2.06 2.51 -20.76
CA GLU A 536 0.87 3.33 -20.92
C GLU A 536 0.36 3.97 -19.61
N ASP A 537 -0.31 5.12 -19.72
CA ASP A 537 -0.87 5.89 -18.59
C ASP A 537 -2.36 5.65 -18.36
N ILE A 538 -2.88 4.48 -18.74
CA ILE A 538 -4.31 4.15 -18.59
C ILE A 538 -4.79 4.03 -17.14
N SER A 539 -3.88 3.85 -16.18
CA SER A 539 -4.24 3.57 -14.79
C SER A 539 -3.91 4.75 -13.88
N PRO A 540 -4.89 5.43 -13.26
CA PRO A 540 -4.63 6.47 -12.28
C PRO A 540 -4.15 5.92 -10.91
N SER A 541 -3.73 4.65 -10.86
CA SER A 541 -3.16 4.06 -9.64
C SER A 541 -1.71 4.47 -9.37
N TYR A 542 -1.05 5.06 -10.36
CA TYR A 542 0.25 5.73 -10.28
C TYR A 542 0.11 7.21 -9.88
N THR A 543 1.09 7.76 -9.15
CA THR A 543 1.00 9.15 -8.66
C THR A 543 0.97 10.16 -9.81
N PRO A 544 1.84 10.06 -10.84
CA PRO A 544 1.82 11.02 -11.94
C PRO A 544 0.49 11.01 -12.71
N ILE A 545 -0.04 9.81 -13.00
CA ILE A 545 -1.29 9.68 -13.74
C ILE A 545 -2.49 10.16 -12.91
N TYR A 546 -2.49 9.92 -11.59
CA TYR A 546 -3.46 10.55 -10.69
C TYR A 546 -3.39 12.09 -10.76
N ALA A 547 -2.20 12.67 -10.82
CA ALA A 547 -2.01 14.12 -10.89
C ALA A 547 -2.54 14.72 -12.22
N PHE A 548 -2.55 13.96 -13.33
CA PHE A 548 -3.19 14.41 -14.58
C PHE A 548 -4.66 14.76 -14.40
N LEU A 549 -5.36 14.05 -13.49
CA LEU A 549 -6.77 14.30 -13.18
C LEU A 549 -7.01 15.64 -12.47
N HIS A 550 -5.93 16.35 -12.11
CA HIS A 550 -5.92 17.68 -11.51
C HIS A 550 -5.32 18.77 -12.41
N GLY A 551 -4.98 18.45 -13.67
CA GLY A 551 -4.38 19.41 -14.61
C GLY A 551 -2.90 19.68 -14.35
N CYS A 552 -2.16 18.67 -13.88
CA CYS A 552 -0.72 18.72 -13.63
C CYS A 552 0.08 18.07 -14.77
N ASN A 553 1.20 18.67 -15.17
CA ASN A 553 2.21 17.98 -15.98
C ASN A 553 3.09 17.10 -15.07
N ALA A 554 2.74 15.84 -14.94
CA ALA A 554 3.41 14.92 -14.04
C ALA A 554 4.26 13.86 -14.77
N TYR A 555 5.33 13.42 -14.12
CA TYR A 555 6.33 12.52 -14.70
C TYR A 555 6.76 11.46 -13.69
N THR A 556 6.81 10.20 -14.12
CA THR A 556 7.74 9.21 -13.59
C THR A 556 9.11 9.43 -14.24
N ALA A 557 10.18 9.47 -13.44
CA ALA A 557 11.56 9.40 -13.93
C ALA A 557 12.28 8.22 -13.27
N GLU A 558 12.66 7.21 -14.06
CA GLU A 558 13.31 5.97 -13.63
C GLU A 558 14.81 6.05 -13.90
N PHE A 559 15.63 5.86 -12.88
CA PHE A 559 17.10 5.94 -12.99
C PHE A 559 17.75 4.57 -12.93
N PRO A 560 18.92 4.39 -13.56
CA PRO A 560 19.42 3.05 -13.81
C PRO A 560 20.07 2.38 -12.60
N TYR A 561 20.78 3.16 -11.76
CA TYR A 561 21.62 2.61 -10.68
C TYR A 561 21.46 3.38 -9.38
N GLY A 562 21.71 2.70 -8.26
CA GLY A 562 21.71 3.33 -6.93
C GLY A 562 23.05 3.96 -6.56
N SER A 563 23.63 4.74 -7.48
CA SER A 563 24.96 5.34 -7.37
C SER A 563 24.90 6.85 -7.13
N HIS A 564 26.05 7.44 -6.79
CA HIS A 564 26.20 8.90 -6.72
C HIS A 564 25.84 9.57 -8.06
N ASP A 565 26.27 8.99 -9.18
CA ASP A 565 26.02 9.51 -10.52
C ASP A 565 24.52 9.58 -10.83
N ALA A 566 23.75 8.53 -10.53
CA ALA A 566 22.29 8.58 -10.69
C ALA A 566 21.65 9.66 -9.80
N GLN A 567 22.17 9.86 -8.59
CA GLN A 567 21.71 10.93 -7.72
C GLN A 567 22.03 12.32 -8.31
N GLN A 568 23.21 12.53 -8.92
CA GLN A 568 23.53 13.76 -9.65
C GLN A 568 22.61 13.97 -10.86
N ALA A 569 22.28 12.90 -11.60
CA ALA A 569 21.32 12.95 -12.70
C ALA A 569 19.95 13.47 -12.21
N VAL A 570 19.47 12.99 -11.05
CA VAL A 570 18.25 13.51 -10.43
C VAL A 570 18.39 15.00 -10.12
N LYS A 571 19.44 15.40 -9.39
CA LYS A 571 19.66 16.81 -9.00
C LYS A 571 19.60 17.76 -10.20
N TYR A 572 20.37 17.46 -11.24
CA TYR A 572 20.45 18.31 -12.43
C TYR A 572 19.22 18.20 -13.33
N GLY A 573 18.54 17.05 -13.39
CA GLY A 573 17.25 16.94 -14.03
C GLY A 573 16.21 17.86 -13.39
N LEU A 574 16.14 17.89 -12.05
CA LEU A 574 15.24 18.78 -11.30
C LEU A 574 15.59 20.26 -11.50
N ILE A 575 16.88 20.62 -11.55
CA ILE A 575 17.34 21.97 -11.93
C ILE A 575 16.87 22.32 -13.36
N GLY A 576 17.03 21.40 -14.32
CA GLY A 576 16.55 21.57 -15.69
C GLY A 576 15.04 21.75 -15.76
N ASN A 577 14.27 21.02 -14.95
CA ASN A 577 12.83 21.22 -14.87
C ASN A 577 12.48 22.61 -14.30
N ALA A 578 13.12 23.04 -13.19
CA ALA A 578 12.89 24.38 -12.65
C ALA A 578 13.19 25.49 -13.69
N ASP A 579 14.26 25.34 -14.46
CA ASP A 579 14.58 26.23 -15.58
C ASP A 579 13.48 26.26 -16.64
N PHE A 580 12.99 25.09 -17.06
CA PHE A 580 11.92 24.99 -18.05
C PHE A 580 10.61 25.65 -17.58
N VAL A 581 10.23 25.43 -16.32
CA VAL A 581 9.01 25.99 -15.74
C VAL A 581 9.11 27.51 -15.68
N ALA A 582 10.27 28.07 -15.35
CA ALA A 582 10.47 29.53 -15.35
C ALA A 582 10.28 30.11 -16.76
N GLU A 583 10.90 29.47 -17.76
CA GLU A 583 10.80 29.88 -19.17
C GLU A 583 9.37 29.74 -19.75
N ASN A 584 8.54 28.84 -19.19
CA ASN A 584 7.24 28.44 -19.77
C ASN A 584 6.02 28.60 -18.82
N LYS A 585 6.17 29.28 -17.67
CA LYS A 585 5.14 29.37 -16.62
C LYS A 585 3.77 29.72 -17.17
N ASP A 586 3.69 30.80 -17.94
CA ASP A 586 2.43 31.30 -18.49
C ASP A 586 1.78 30.29 -19.43
N ARG A 587 2.55 29.66 -20.33
CA ARG A 587 2.05 28.65 -21.28
C ARG A 587 1.45 27.46 -20.53
N MET A 588 2.16 26.93 -19.54
CA MET A 588 1.69 25.82 -18.72
C MET A 588 0.45 26.20 -17.91
N TYR A 589 0.45 27.38 -17.28
CA TYR A 589 -0.67 27.81 -16.45
C TYR A 589 -1.93 28.11 -17.27
N LEU A 590 -1.78 28.64 -18.49
CA LEU A 590 -2.90 28.80 -19.43
C LEU A 590 -3.54 27.46 -19.82
N ASN A 591 -2.76 26.39 -19.93
CA ASN A 591 -3.28 25.03 -20.14
C ASN A 591 -4.03 24.52 -18.91
N GLN A 592 -3.52 24.73 -17.70
CA GLN A 592 -4.22 24.37 -16.46
C GLN A 592 -5.53 25.17 -16.28
N LEU A 593 -5.54 26.46 -16.61
CA LEU A 593 -6.76 27.28 -16.60
C LEU A 593 -7.78 26.81 -17.64
N GLU A 594 -7.32 26.35 -18.81
CA GLU A 594 -8.19 25.74 -19.82
C GLU A 594 -8.79 24.43 -19.32
N PHE A 595 -8.01 23.59 -18.63
CA PHE A 595 -8.50 22.40 -17.94
C PHE A 595 -9.63 22.76 -16.95
N PHE A 596 -9.42 23.77 -16.10
CA PHE A 596 -10.44 24.23 -15.15
C PHE A 596 -11.70 24.76 -15.86
N ARG A 597 -11.54 25.52 -16.94
CA ARG A 597 -12.65 26.04 -17.74
C ARG A 597 -13.47 24.89 -18.36
N ARG A 598 -12.81 23.91 -18.98
CA ARG A 598 -13.46 22.69 -19.51
C ARG A 598 -14.17 21.92 -18.39
N GLY A 599 -13.63 21.93 -17.17
CA GLY A 599 -14.26 21.43 -15.96
C GLY A 599 -15.59 22.11 -15.63
N LEU A 600 -15.55 23.43 -15.42
CA LEU A 600 -16.72 24.23 -15.05
C LEU A 600 -17.83 24.23 -16.11
N GLU A 601 -17.45 24.28 -17.38
CA GLU A 601 -18.39 24.29 -18.50
C GLU A 601 -18.81 22.88 -18.94
N ASN A 602 -18.28 21.84 -18.29
CA ASN A 602 -18.49 20.43 -18.62
C ASN A 602 -18.22 20.11 -20.10
N ILE A 603 -17.12 20.66 -20.64
CA ILE A 603 -16.73 20.48 -22.05
C ILE A 603 -15.99 19.16 -22.21
N ASP A 604 -16.44 18.34 -23.17
CA ASP A 604 -15.69 17.24 -23.76
C ASP A 604 -15.14 17.71 -25.12
N ALA A 605 -13.83 17.91 -25.18
CA ALA A 605 -13.17 18.54 -26.32
C ALA A 605 -12.76 17.52 -27.39
N ASP A 606 -13.21 17.73 -28.64
CA ASP A 606 -12.86 16.86 -29.77
C ASP A 606 -11.36 16.93 -30.15
N THR A 607 -10.63 17.95 -29.69
CA THR A 607 -9.18 18.08 -29.89
C THR A 607 -8.36 16.98 -29.21
N ILE A 608 -8.97 16.22 -28.30
CA ILE A 608 -8.32 15.11 -27.60
C ILE A 608 -8.39 13.81 -28.40
N SER A 609 -9.42 13.65 -29.23
CA SER A 609 -9.69 12.42 -30.00
C SER A 609 -8.47 11.87 -30.74
N PRO A 610 -7.60 12.67 -31.39
CA PRO A 610 -6.41 12.16 -32.08
C PRO A 610 -5.46 11.32 -31.21
N TYR A 611 -5.41 11.56 -29.90
CA TYR A 611 -4.49 10.87 -28.99
C TYR A 611 -4.98 9.49 -28.55
N PHE A 612 -6.25 9.13 -28.78
CA PHE A 612 -6.76 7.78 -28.55
C PHE A 612 -6.46 6.89 -29.76
N VAL A 613 -5.19 6.52 -29.91
CA VAL A 613 -4.69 5.73 -31.03
C VAL A 613 -4.90 4.22 -30.82
N SER A 614 -4.83 3.45 -31.92
CA SER A 614 -4.69 1.99 -31.82
C SER A 614 -3.28 1.60 -31.34
N GLN A 615 -3.09 0.34 -30.95
CA GLN A 615 -1.77 -0.24 -30.69
C GLN A 615 -0.77 -0.08 -31.87
N TYR A 616 -1.29 0.13 -33.08
CA TYR A 616 -0.52 0.27 -34.31
C TYR A 616 -0.36 1.74 -34.76
N ASP A 617 -0.61 2.70 -33.85
CA ASP A 617 -0.47 4.15 -34.09
C ASP A 617 -1.50 4.71 -35.10
N ASP A 618 -2.68 4.08 -35.21
CA ASP A 618 -3.78 4.62 -36.00
C ASP A 618 -4.45 5.78 -35.23
N ILE A 619 -4.21 7.02 -35.68
CA ILE A 619 -4.65 8.25 -35.01
C ILE A 619 -6.17 8.28 -34.81
N GLY A 620 -6.60 8.45 -33.56
CA GLY A 620 -8.01 8.59 -33.17
C GLY A 620 -8.88 7.33 -33.31
N ALA A 621 -8.30 6.17 -33.61
CA ALA A 621 -9.04 4.93 -33.86
C ALA A 621 -9.87 4.45 -32.65
N GLU A 622 -9.48 4.80 -31.42
CA GLU A 622 -10.12 4.34 -30.18
C GLU A 622 -10.96 5.45 -29.49
N ALA A 623 -11.08 6.64 -30.08
CA ALA A 623 -11.71 7.80 -29.44
C ALA A 623 -13.17 7.55 -28.98
N ASP A 624 -14.01 6.97 -29.85
CA ASP A 624 -15.42 6.69 -29.54
C ASP A 624 -15.60 5.64 -28.43
N LYS A 625 -14.58 4.82 -28.18
CA LYS A 625 -14.58 3.77 -27.18
C LYS A 625 -14.07 4.29 -25.84
N PHE A 626 -12.98 5.06 -25.85
CA PHE A 626 -12.38 5.64 -24.64
C PHE A 626 -13.21 6.80 -24.10
N ARG A 627 -13.78 7.63 -24.98
CA ARG A 627 -14.69 8.73 -24.62
C ARG A 627 -16.08 8.55 -25.21
N LYS A 628 -16.69 7.41 -24.90
CA LYS A 628 -18.07 7.12 -25.32
C LYS A 628 -19.04 8.17 -24.79
N LYS A 629 -19.62 8.95 -25.70
CA LYS A 629 -20.56 10.03 -25.38
C LYS A 629 -21.94 9.48 -25.00
N TYR A 630 -22.57 10.08 -23.98
CA TYR A 630 -23.98 9.81 -23.66
C TYR A 630 -24.89 10.49 -24.70
N GLU A 631 -25.92 9.80 -25.17
CA GLU A 631 -26.81 10.31 -26.22
C GLU A 631 -27.57 11.59 -25.82
N GLU A 632 -27.99 11.73 -24.56
CA GLU A 632 -28.88 12.83 -24.12
C GLU A 632 -28.17 14.19 -24.04
N ASN A 633 -26.90 14.25 -23.61
CA ASN A 633 -26.11 15.49 -23.58
C ASN A 633 -24.98 15.53 -24.62
N ASN A 634 -24.80 14.47 -25.41
CA ASN A 634 -23.74 14.33 -26.41
C ASN A 634 -22.34 14.59 -25.83
N ASN A 635 -22.04 14.01 -24.68
CA ASN A 635 -20.83 14.29 -23.90
C ASN A 635 -20.32 13.01 -23.22
N PHE A 636 -19.00 12.83 -23.11
CA PHE A 636 -18.42 11.74 -22.30
C PHE A 636 -18.71 11.93 -20.80
N PHE A 637 -18.73 13.16 -20.32
CA PHE A 637 -19.07 13.48 -18.93
C PHE A 637 -20.59 13.57 -18.74
N PRO A 638 -21.15 12.96 -17.69
CA PRO A 638 -22.55 13.21 -17.35
C PRO A 638 -22.72 14.60 -16.74
N GLU A 639 -23.96 15.02 -16.53
CA GLU A 639 -24.26 16.30 -15.87
C GLU A 639 -24.13 16.18 -14.35
N TYR A 640 -24.59 15.05 -13.80
CA TYR A 640 -24.52 14.77 -12.36
C TYR A 640 -24.31 13.28 -12.08
N TYR A 641 -23.65 12.98 -10.96
CA TYR A 641 -23.86 11.73 -10.24
C TYR A 641 -24.72 11.98 -9.01
N ILE A 642 -25.72 11.14 -8.78
CA ILE A 642 -26.48 11.12 -7.52
C ILE A 642 -26.12 9.87 -6.72
N ILE A 643 -25.60 10.06 -5.51
CA ILE A 643 -25.28 8.99 -4.55
C ILE A 643 -26.29 9.03 -3.40
N PRO A 644 -27.26 8.11 -3.35
CA PRO A 644 -28.20 8.03 -2.24
C PRO A 644 -27.47 7.62 -0.95
N ILE A 645 -27.87 8.21 0.18
CA ILE A 645 -27.29 7.94 1.51
C ILE A 645 -28.34 7.53 2.55
N SER A 646 -29.48 7.00 2.09
CA SER A 646 -30.60 6.50 2.90
C SER A 646 -30.76 4.98 2.74
N THR A 647 -31.21 4.27 3.78
CA THR A 647 -31.41 2.80 3.71
C THR A 647 -32.55 2.35 2.82
N SER A 648 -33.42 3.27 2.39
CA SER A 648 -34.49 2.97 1.45
C SER A 648 -33.99 2.84 0.01
N ASP A 649 -32.91 3.58 -0.33
CA ASP A 649 -32.52 3.83 -1.73
C ASP A 649 -31.04 3.54 -2.00
N GLN A 650 -30.31 3.00 -1.02
CA GLN A 650 -28.89 2.66 -1.13
C GLN A 650 -28.63 1.27 -0.55
N LYS A 651 -28.09 0.36 -1.37
CA LYS A 651 -27.77 -1.01 -0.94
C LYS A 651 -26.62 -1.06 0.08
N ASN A 652 -25.65 -0.16 -0.02
CA ASN A 652 -24.50 -0.08 0.90
C ASN A 652 -24.16 1.37 1.26
N ILE A 653 -24.77 1.86 2.35
CA ILE A 653 -24.57 3.25 2.78
C ILE A 653 -23.17 3.48 3.37
N GLN A 654 -22.53 2.45 3.92
CA GLN A 654 -21.18 2.57 4.45
C GLN A 654 -20.21 2.88 3.31
N ALA A 655 -20.22 2.11 2.22
CA ALA A 655 -19.41 2.40 1.04
C ALA A 655 -19.78 3.75 0.39
N ALA A 656 -21.06 4.10 0.31
CA ALA A 656 -21.48 5.42 -0.20
C ALA A 656 -20.92 6.60 0.63
N LYS A 657 -20.89 6.45 1.97
CA LYS A 657 -20.28 7.45 2.87
C LYS A 657 -18.78 7.55 2.63
N GLU A 658 -18.09 6.42 2.56
CA GLU A 658 -16.63 6.37 2.34
C GLU A 658 -16.27 6.94 0.97
N MET A 659 -17.09 6.71 -0.05
CA MET A 659 -16.92 7.35 -1.35
C MET A 659 -17.07 8.86 -1.27
N ALA A 660 -18.05 9.37 -0.53
CA ALA A 660 -18.18 10.81 -0.32
C ALA A 660 -16.98 11.40 0.45
N GLU A 661 -16.40 10.66 1.40
CA GLU A 661 -15.17 11.05 2.09
C GLU A 661 -13.96 11.02 1.16
N TYR A 662 -13.90 10.06 0.24
CA TYR A 662 -12.91 9.99 -0.84
C TYR A 662 -12.99 11.19 -1.78
N LEU A 663 -14.19 11.50 -2.29
CA LEU A 663 -14.39 12.62 -3.21
C LEU A 663 -13.99 13.96 -2.58
N LEU A 664 -14.43 14.23 -1.35
CA LEU A 664 -14.05 15.47 -0.65
C LEU A 664 -12.55 15.56 -0.38
N ARG A 665 -11.89 14.43 -0.11
CA ARG A 665 -10.45 14.38 0.14
C ARG A 665 -9.64 14.76 -1.10
N ASN A 666 -10.14 14.42 -2.29
CA ASN A 666 -9.56 14.79 -3.58
C ASN A 666 -10.15 16.11 -4.12
N ASP A 667 -10.66 16.95 -3.22
CA ASP A 667 -11.21 18.29 -3.50
C ASP A 667 -12.42 18.36 -4.47
N VAL A 668 -13.09 17.22 -4.72
CA VAL A 668 -14.36 17.22 -5.47
C VAL A 668 -15.42 17.91 -4.62
N LYS A 669 -16.04 18.94 -5.19
CA LYS A 669 -17.10 19.70 -4.55
C LYS A 669 -18.38 18.87 -4.56
N LEU A 670 -18.90 18.59 -3.37
CA LEU A 670 -20.15 17.85 -3.19
C LEU A 670 -21.30 18.76 -2.78
N LYS A 671 -22.49 18.44 -3.28
CA LYS A 671 -23.75 19.05 -2.88
C LYS A 671 -24.67 17.99 -2.26
N GLN A 672 -25.70 18.45 -1.54
CA GLN A 672 -26.73 17.61 -0.97
C GLN A 672 -28.11 18.13 -1.36
N LEU A 673 -29.02 17.24 -1.79
CA LEU A 673 -30.41 17.59 -2.08
C LEU A 673 -31.15 18.13 -0.84
N THR A 674 -31.82 19.27 -0.95
CA THR A 674 -32.59 19.90 0.13
C THR A 674 -34.06 19.45 0.16
N LYS A 675 -34.54 18.83 -0.92
CA LYS A 675 -35.87 18.24 -1.10
C LYS A 675 -35.81 17.01 -2.02
N ASP A 676 -36.92 16.29 -2.16
CA ASP A 676 -37.04 15.21 -3.14
C ASP A 676 -37.01 15.78 -4.57
N VAL A 677 -36.29 15.12 -5.49
CA VAL A 677 -36.15 15.52 -6.90
C VAL A 677 -36.48 14.34 -7.79
N THR A 678 -37.33 14.52 -8.80
CA THR A 678 -37.69 13.46 -9.76
C THR A 678 -37.05 13.74 -11.11
N ILE A 679 -36.28 12.78 -11.61
CA ILE A 679 -35.58 12.83 -12.91
C ILE A 679 -35.90 11.53 -13.64
N HIS A 680 -36.36 11.61 -14.89
CA HIS A 680 -36.72 10.44 -15.70
C HIS A 680 -37.63 9.43 -14.98
N GLY A 681 -38.60 9.93 -14.21
CA GLY A 681 -39.56 9.12 -13.44
C GLY A 681 -39.01 8.53 -12.13
N LYS A 682 -37.71 8.64 -11.85
CA LYS A 682 -37.10 8.21 -10.59
C LYS A 682 -37.00 9.36 -9.59
N THR A 683 -37.53 9.17 -8.38
CA THR A 683 -37.42 10.15 -7.29
C THR A 683 -36.19 9.89 -6.43
N TYR A 684 -35.28 10.85 -6.38
CA TYR A 684 -34.15 10.90 -5.47
C TYR A 684 -34.55 11.64 -4.21
N LYS A 685 -34.28 11.04 -3.05
CA LYS A 685 -34.72 11.58 -1.76
C LYS A 685 -33.87 12.74 -1.29
N LYS A 686 -34.53 13.66 -0.57
CA LYS A 686 -33.86 14.68 0.24
C LYS A 686 -32.70 14.06 1.01
N GLY A 687 -31.55 14.72 0.96
CA GLY A 687 -30.33 14.26 1.63
C GLY A 687 -29.39 13.44 0.74
N SER A 688 -29.82 12.97 -0.44
CA SER A 688 -28.90 12.34 -1.41
C SER A 688 -27.78 13.29 -1.78
N LEU A 689 -26.59 12.75 -2.00
CA LEU A 689 -25.43 13.51 -2.43
C LEU A 689 -25.47 13.70 -3.93
N VAL A 690 -25.03 14.87 -4.37
CA VAL A 690 -24.94 15.26 -5.78
C VAL A 690 -23.49 15.63 -6.05
N VAL A 691 -22.88 14.91 -6.98
CA VAL A 691 -21.63 15.31 -7.65
C VAL A 691 -22.06 16.06 -8.89
N ASP A 692 -21.86 17.37 -8.89
CA ASP A 692 -22.16 18.24 -10.03
C ASP A 692 -20.94 18.27 -10.93
N MET A 693 -21.06 17.82 -12.18
CA MET A 693 -19.89 17.69 -13.05
C MET A 693 -19.41 19.01 -13.63
N HIS A 694 -20.15 20.11 -13.41
CA HIS A 694 -19.72 21.48 -13.67
C HIS A 694 -18.76 21.98 -12.56
N GLN A 695 -17.58 21.37 -12.48
CA GLN A 695 -16.54 21.71 -11.51
C GLN A 695 -15.14 21.42 -12.05
N THR A 696 -14.12 22.11 -11.52
CA THR A 696 -12.71 21.93 -11.95
C THR A 696 -12.16 20.53 -11.68
N LYS A 697 -12.70 19.79 -10.71
CA LYS A 697 -12.28 18.41 -10.38
C LYS A 697 -13.12 17.33 -11.05
N ARG A 698 -13.83 17.65 -12.15
CA ARG A 698 -14.73 16.69 -12.82
C ARG A 698 -13.99 15.44 -13.33
N ASN A 699 -12.74 15.58 -13.78
CA ASN A 699 -11.94 14.48 -14.32
C ASN A 699 -11.64 13.45 -13.23
N MET A 700 -11.18 13.89 -12.05
CA MET A 700 -10.98 13.01 -10.88
C MET A 700 -12.29 12.37 -10.43
N ALA A 701 -13.37 13.16 -10.36
CA ALA A 701 -14.69 12.65 -9.96
C ALA A 701 -15.21 11.57 -10.93
N ASN A 702 -15.10 11.81 -12.24
CA ASN A 702 -15.55 10.89 -13.28
C ASN A 702 -14.68 9.64 -13.29
N SER A 703 -13.35 9.76 -13.26
CA SER A 703 -12.42 8.63 -13.19
C SER A 703 -12.74 7.67 -12.04
N ALA A 704 -13.22 8.16 -10.89
CA ALA A 704 -13.59 7.32 -9.75
C ALA A 704 -15.04 6.75 -9.78
N LEU A 705 -15.92 7.25 -10.64
CA LEU A 705 -17.36 6.94 -10.61
C LEU A 705 -17.91 6.39 -11.94
N TYR A 706 -17.24 6.64 -13.05
CA TYR A 706 -17.65 6.16 -14.35
C TYR A 706 -17.50 4.64 -14.43
N SER A 707 -18.19 4.09 -15.42
CA SER A 707 -17.98 2.73 -15.89
C SER A 707 -18.30 2.68 -17.37
N ASN A 708 -18.00 1.58 -18.07
CA ASN A 708 -18.25 1.34 -19.51
C ASN A 708 -17.03 1.56 -20.43
N MET A 709 -15.82 1.14 -20.00
CA MET A 709 -14.62 1.15 -20.83
C MET A 709 -13.92 -0.21 -20.80
N VAL A 710 -14.06 -0.97 -21.88
CA VAL A 710 -13.36 -2.26 -22.06
C VAL A 710 -12.28 -2.09 -23.11
N ILE A 711 -11.04 -2.39 -22.77
CA ILE A 711 -9.91 -2.35 -23.70
C ILE A 711 -9.69 -3.77 -24.23
N ASP A 712 -10.09 -4.00 -25.49
CA ASP A 712 -10.07 -5.33 -26.14
C ASP A 712 -9.24 -5.40 -27.44
N THR A 713 -8.63 -4.28 -27.82
CA THR A 713 -7.84 -4.11 -29.06
C THR A 713 -6.33 -4.08 -28.82
N TRP A 714 -5.90 -4.19 -27.56
CA TRP A 714 -4.50 -4.20 -27.16
C TRP A 714 -4.08 -5.61 -26.72
N ASP A 715 -2.85 -6.02 -27.06
CA ASP A 715 -2.34 -7.35 -26.69
C ASP A 715 -1.96 -7.45 -25.21
N ALA A 716 -1.46 -6.36 -24.64
CA ALA A 716 -0.99 -6.26 -23.26
C ALA A 716 -1.06 -4.80 -22.80
N LEU A 717 -1.17 -4.63 -21.49
CA LEU A 717 -1.03 -3.37 -20.77
C LEU A 717 -0.04 -3.59 -19.62
N TYR A 718 0.72 -2.56 -19.30
CA TYR A 718 1.56 -2.47 -18.10
C TYR A 718 0.71 -2.47 -16.81
N SER A 719 -0.49 -1.90 -16.83
CA SER A 719 -1.35 -1.78 -15.65
C SER A 719 -2.83 -2.07 -15.88
N GLU A 720 -3.54 -2.49 -14.83
CA GLU A 720 -5.00 -2.63 -14.93
C GLU A 720 -5.71 -1.25 -14.90
N PRO A 721 -6.74 -1.04 -15.75
CA PRO A 721 -7.41 0.26 -15.91
C PRO A 721 -8.62 0.46 -14.99
N LEU A 722 -9.01 -0.53 -14.18
CA LEU A 722 -10.35 -0.57 -13.57
C LEU A 722 -10.54 0.38 -12.37
N THR A 723 -11.52 1.29 -12.47
CA THR A 723 -11.85 2.29 -11.42
C THR A 723 -13.34 2.46 -11.12
N ALA A 724 -14.24 1.61 -11.68
CA ALA A 724 -15.68 1.54 -11.36
C ALA A 724 -16.02 1.28 -9.87
N PHE A 725 -15.73 2.23 -8.98
CA PHE A 725 -15.87 2.08 -7.54
C PHE A 725 -17.30 1.85 -7.06
N PRO A 726 -18.38 2.40 -7.68
CA PRO A 726 -19.75 2.03 -7.30
C PRO A 726 -19.96 0.51 -7.32
N GLN A 727 -19.51 -0.16 -8.37
CA GLN A 727 -19.62 -1.60 -8.53
C GLN A 727 -18.61 -2.35 -7.65
N LEU A 728 -17.33 -1.98 -7.70
CA LEU A 728 -16.25 -2.67 -6.97
C LEU A 728 -16.39 -2.59 -5.44
N ARG A 729 -16.98 -1.50 -4.93
CA ARG A 729 -17.21 -1.26 -3.49
C ARG A 729 -18.67 -1.48 -3.09
N GLY A 730 -19.55 -1.78 -4.04
CA GLY A 730 -20.90 -2.28 -3.81
C GLY A 730 -21.92 -1.23 -3.38
N PHE A 731 -21.83 0.02 -3.87
CA PHE A 731 -22.81 1.09 -3.61
C PHE A 731 -23.47 1.62 -4.88
N ASP A 732 -24.65 2.22 -4.72
CA ASP A 732 -25.40 2.80 -5.83
C ASP A 732 -24.94 4.24 -6.11
N ALA A 733 -24.53 4.51 -7.34
CA ALA A 733 -24.34 5.85 -7.90
C ALA A 733 -25.12 5.93 -9.22
N HIS A 734 -25.87 7.02 -9.41
CA HIS A 734 -26.74 7.17 -10.56
C HIS A 734 -26.26 8.29 -11.47
N VAL A 735 -25.96 7.92 -12.72
CA VAL A 735 -25.59 8.84 -13.80
C VAL A 735 -26.82 9.63 -14.25
N ILE A 736 -26.69 10.95 -14.32
CA ILE A 736 -27.72 11.86 -14.83
C ILE A 736 -27.13 12.64 -15.99
N THR A 737 -27.69 12.46 -17.17
CA THR A 737 -27.26 13.09 -18.43
C THR A 737 -28.14 14.27 -18.84
N LYS A 738 -29.27 14.47 -18.17
CA LYS A 738 -30.19 15.55 -18.50
C LYS A 738 -29.66 16.90 -18.02
N VAL A 739 -29.37 17.79 -18.97
CA VAL A 739 -28.92 19.16 -18.70
C VAL A 739 -29.92 19.88 -17.81
N GLY A 740 -29.41 20.53 -16.74
CA GLY A 740 -30.24 21.28 -15.79
C GLY A 740 -31.25 20.44 -14.99
N ALA A 741 -31.07 19.12 -14.89
CA ALA A 741 -31.96 18.24 -14.15
C ALA A 741 -32.08 18.56 -12.65
N ILE A 742 -31.04 19.19 -12.06
CA ILE A 742 -31.00 19.58 -10.66
C ILE A 742 -30.85 21.09 -10.56
N LYS A 743 -31.83 21.77 -9.96
CA LYS A 743 -31.77 23.23 -9.77
C LYS A 743 -30.83 23.57 -8.61
N ALA A 744 -30.01 24.61 -8.75
CA ALA A 744 -29.10 25.06 -7.70
C ALA A 744 -29.81 25.27 -6.33
N ALA A 745 -31.00 25.87 -6.34
CA ALA A 745 -31.83 26.11 -5.14
C ALA A 745 -32.29 24.82 -4.43
N ASP A 746 -32.25 23.67 -5.11
CA ASP A 746 -32.65 22.37 -4.57
C ASP A 746 -31.46 21.60 -3.96
N THR A 747 -30.30 22.27 -3.87
CA THR A 747 -29.07 21.72 -3.33
C THR A 747 -28.43 22.65 -2.31
N LYS A 748 -27.53 22.11 -1.49
CA LYS A 748 -26.60 22.88 -0.65
C LYS A 748 -25.20 22.28 -0.72
N LYS A 749 -24.16 23.12 -0.75
CA LYS A 749 -22.76 22.65 -0.68
C LYS A 749 -22.51 21.92 0.64
N ILE A 750 -21.71 20.87 0.61
CA ILE A 750 -21.18 20.21 1.81
C ILE A 750 -19.66 20.16 1.73
N THR A 751 -19.00 20.40 2.84
CA THR A 751 -17.54 20.27 3.01
C THR A 751 -17.18 19.10 3.93
N LYS A 752 -18.21 18.41 4.44
CA LYS A 752 -18.08 17.24 5.29
C LYS A 752 -19.27 16.33 5.04
N VAL A 753 -19.00 15.03 4.95
CA VAL A 753 -20.05 14.02 4.78
C VAL A 753 -20.98 14.02 6.00
N PRO A 754 -22.31 14.02 5.80
CA PRO A 754 -23.28 13.92 6.89
C PRO A 754 -23.01 12.69 7.78
N SER A 755 -23.23 12.82 9.09
CA SER A 755 -23.13 11.67 9.98
C SER A 755 -24.23 10.65 9.65
N ILE A 756 -23.80 9.45 9.25
CA ILE A 756 -24.69 8.31 9.01
C ILE A 756 -24.58 7.37 10.20
N LYS A 757 -25.72 6.90 10.70
CA LYS A 757 -25.82 6.01 11.86
C LYS A 757 -26.46 4.69 11.46
N THR A 758 -26.25 3.67 12.28
CA THR A 758 -27.00 2.42 12.19
C THR A 758 -28.51 2.68 12.17
N THR A 759 -29.21 2.07 11.21
CA THR A 759 -30.66 2.12 11.09
C THR A 759 -31.28 0.86 11.68
N THR A 760 -32.32 1.02 12.50
CA THR A 760 -33.10 -0.11 13.01
C THR A 760 -34.58 0.07 12.72
N SER A 761 -35.26 -1.01 12.32
CA SER A 761 -36.71 -1.07 12.12
C SER A 761 -37.34 -2.26 12.86
N GLY A 762 -38.67 -2.35 12.87
CA GLY A 762 -39.41 -3.50 13.42
C GLY A 762 -39.42 -3.59 14.96
N SER A 763 -39.93 -4.71 15.48
CA SER A 763 -40.08 -4.95 16.92
C SER A 763 -39.78 -6.42 17.30
N GLY A 764 -39.30 -6.65 18.52
CA GLY A 764 -38.94 -7.97 19.02
C GLY A 764 -37.60 -8.02 19.75
N SER A 765 -37.25 -9.22 20.24
CA SER A 765 -36.04 -9.46 21.06
C SER A 765 -34.81 -9.87 20.24
N TYR A 766 -35.00 -10.18 18.96
CA TYR A 766 -33.94 -10.53 18.01
C TYR A 766 -33.78 -9.44 16.97
N MET A 767 -32.60 -9.36 16.38
CA MET A 767 -32.27 -8.47 15.28
C MET A 767 -31.77 -9.30 14.11
N VAL A 768 -32.40 -9.12 12.95
CA VAL A 768 -31.83 -9.51 11.67
C VAL A 768 -30.88 -8.38 11.26
N LEU A 769 -29.58 -8.66 11.25
CA LEU A 769 -28.54 -7.79 10.73
C LEU A 769 -28.31 -8.11 9.26
N SER A 770 -28.52 -7.13 8.39
CA SER A 770 -28.30 -7.28 6.94
C SER A 770 -26.83 -7.51 6.63
N ASN A 771 -26.56 -8.44 5.71
CA ASN A 771 -25.22 -8.71 5.19
C ASN A 771 -24.93 -7.88 3.93
N ASN A 772 -24.74 -6.57 4.09
CA ASN A 772 -24.69 -5.63 2.96
C ASN A 772 -23.47 -4.70 2.94
N SER A 773 -22.54 -4.85 3.88
CA SER A 773 -21.39 -3.95 3.99
C SER A 773 -20.21 -4.61 4.70
N VAL A 774 -19.02 -4.03 4.55
CA VAL A 774 -17.82 -4.44 5.30
C VAL A 774 -18.04 -4.24 6.81
N ASP A 775 -18.71 -3.16 7.20
CA ASP A 775 -19.13 -2.89 8.59
C ASP A 775 -19.99 -4.02 9.19
N ALA A 776 -20.86 -4.65 8.39
CA ALA A 776 -21.65 -5.79 8.85
C ALA A 776 -20.75 -7.01 9.14
N ILE A 777 -19.75 -7.27 8.30
CA ILE A 777 -18.75 -8.35 8.51
C ILE A 777 -17.95 -8.06 9.79
N GLN A 778 -17.45 -6.84 9.96
CA GLN A 778 -16.72 -6.43 11.16
C GLN A 778 -17.56 -6.56 12.43
N ALA A 779 -18.84 -6.14 12.39
CA ALA A 779 -19.75 -6.26 13.51
C ALA A 779 -20.00 -7.73 13.91
N VAL A 780 -20.17 -8.62 12.93
CA VAL A 780 -20.29 -10.07 13.18
C VAL A 780 -19.03 -10.62 13.84
N ASN A 781 -17.86 -10.34 13.28
CA ASN A 781 -16.58 -10.81 13.84
C ASN A 781 -16.33 -10.25 15.26
N ARG A 782 -16.69 -9.00 15.52
CA ARG A 782 -16.58 -8.39 16.85
C ARG A 782 -17.53 -9.01 17.86
N LEU A 783 -18.77 -9.32 17.48
CA LEU A 783 -19.73 -10.01 18.35
C LEU A 783 -19.21 -11.41 18.71
N LEU A 784 -18.72 -12.16 17.72
CA LEU A 784 -18.15 -13.49 17.94
C LEU A 784 -16.91 -13.45 18.85
N LYS A 785 -16.00 -12.49 18.63
CA LYS A 785 -14.81 -12.27 19.48
C LYS A 785 -15.18 -11.98 20.94
N ASN A 786 -16.29 -11.29 21.15
CA ASN A 786 -16.85 -10.99 22.48
C ASN A 786 -17.71 -12.14 23.06
N GLY A 787 -17.65 -13.35 22.48
CA GLY A 787 -18.37 -14.53 22.95
C GLY A 787 -19.89 -14.44 22.78
N LYS A 788 -20.39 -13.55 21.91
CA LYS A 788 -21.82 -13.44 21.60
C LYS A 788 -22.19 -14.43 20.49
N THR A 789 -23.44 -14.88 20.51
CA THR A 789 -23.96 -15.79 19.50
C THR A 789 -24.43 -15.00 18.28
N VAL A 790 -23.87 -15.34 17.11
CA VAL A 790 -24.35 -14.87 15.81
C VAL A 790 -24.81 -16.08 15.01
N GLY A 791 -26.02 -16.01 14.46
CA GLY A 791 -26.56 -17.01 13.54
C GLY A 791 -26.50 -16.52 12.10
N MET A 792 -26.18 -17.39 11.16
CA MET A 792 -26.44 -17.16 9.74
C MET A 792 -27.83 -17.72 9.40
N ILE A 793 -28.68 -16.91 8.79
CA ILE A 793 -30.05 -17.29 8.44
C ILE A 793 -30.02 -18.21 7.22
N THR A 794 -30.65 -19.38 7.32
CA THR A 794 -30.48 -20.48 6.36
C THR A 794 -31.61 -20.62 5.34
N SER A 795 -32.73 -19.91 5.53
CA SER A 795 -33.88 -19.98 4.62
C SER A 795 -34.78 -18.74 4.72
N GLY A 796 -35.71 -18.61 3.77
CA GLY A 796 -36.66 -17.50 3.69
C GLY A 796 -36.05 -16.22 3.12
N THR A 797 -36.78 -15.12 3.24
CA THR A 797 -36.44 -13.84 2.58
C THR A 797 -35.20 -13.13 3.13
N ASN A 798 -34.66 -13.60 4.26
CA ASN A 798 -33.41 -13.06 4.85
C ASN A 798 -32.28 -14.11 4.81
N LYS A 799 -32.36 -15.11 3.92
CA LYS A 799 -31.30 -16.12 3.79
C LYS A 799 -29.97 -15.44 3.48
N GLY A 800 -28.91 -15.78 4.20
CA GLY A 800 -27.59 -15.13 4.07
C GLY A 800 -27.39 -13.89 4.94
N ASP A 801 -28.44 -13.36 5.56
CA ASP A 801 -28.33 -12.34 6.61
C ASP A 801 -27.98 -12.98 7.97
N PHE A 802 -27.67 -12.14 8.96
CA PHE A 802 -27.29 -12.57 10.30
C PHE A 802 -28.43 -12.38 11.31
N LEU A 803 -28.52 -13.28 12.28
CA LEU A 803 -29.43 -13.21 13.41
C LEU A 803 -28.64 -13.04 14.70
N VAL A 804 -28.98 -12.02 15.48
CA VAL A 804 -28.39 -11.76 16.79
C VAL A 804 -29.46 -11.37 17.80
N LYS A 805 -29.14 -11.42 19.10
CA LYS A 805 -30.00 -10.81 20.11
C LYS A 805 -29.96 -9.29 19.98
N LYS A 806 -31.10 -8.64 20.16
CA LYS A 806 -31.19 -7.17 20.09
C LYS A 806 -30.24 -6.49 21.09
N ASN A 807 -30.08 -7.05 22.29
CA ASN A 807 -29.15 -6.52 23.28
C ASN A 807 -27.69 -6.65 22.86
N ASP A 808 -27.30 -7.73 22.16
CA ASP A 808 -25.93 -7.90 21.68
C ASP A 808 -25.67 -6.98 20.47
N PHE A 809 -26.62 -6.85 19.54
CA PHE A 809 -26.57 -5.84 18.47
C PHE A 809 -26.34 -4.42 19.01
N ASN A 810 -27.02 -4.06 20.10
CA ASN A 810 -26.87 -2.76 20.75
C ASN A 810 -25.45 -2.50 21.29
N THR A 811 -24.62 -3.53 21.47
CA THR A 811 -23.21 -3.36 21.93
C THR A 811 -22.24 -2.96 20.81
N VAL A 812 -22.66 -3.06 19.55
CA VAL A 812 -21.81 -2.76 18.38
C VAL A 812 -22.39 -1.67 17.48
N LYS A 813 -23.69 -1.40 17.52
CA LYS A 813 -24.37 -0.45 16.61
C LYS A 813 -23.85 1.00 16.61
N SER A 814 -23.12 1.41 17.65
CA SER A 814 -22.52 2.75 17.74
C SER A 814 -21.19 2.86 17.00
N ASP A 815 -20.57 1.72 16.73
CA ASP A 815 -19.20 1.65 16.21
C ASP A 815 -19.20 1.40 14.68
N TYR A 816 -20.36 1.07 14.11
CA TYR A 816 -20.55 0.68 12.71
C TYR A 816 -21.85 1.30 12.14
N ILE A 817 -21.95 1.34 10.81
CA ILE A 817 -23.13 1.71 10.03
C ILE A 817 -23.85 0.42 9.59
N LEU A 818 -24.82 -0.01 10.40
CA LEU A 818 -25.53 -1.28 10.21
C LEU A 818 -26.98 -1.07 9.78
N VAL A 819 -27.56 -2.09 9.15
CA VAL A 819 -29.01 -2.16 8.86
C VAL A 819 -29.61 -3.33 9.64
N GLY A 820 -30.43 -3.01 10.64
CA GLY A 820 -31.07 -3.97 11.53
C GLY A 820 -32.60 -3.99 11.42
N LYS A 821 -33.20 -5.18 11.37
CA LYS A 821 -34.65 -5.36 11.51
C LYS A 821 -34.97 -6.22 12.73
N ALA A 822 -35.62 -5.64 13.72
CA ALA A 822 -36.04 -6.37 14.92
C ALA A 822 -37.22 -7.29 14.58
N VAL A 823 -37.15 -8.53 15.10
CA VAL A 823 -38.16 -9.57 14.86
C VAL A 823 -38.54 -10.29 16.15
N SER A 824 -39.84 -10.59 16.28
CA SER A 824 -40.40 -11.35 17.40
C SER A 824 -40.25 -12.86 17.18
N LYS A 825 -40.46 -13.32 15.95
CA LYS A 825 -40.26 -14.71 15.54
C LYS A 825 -38.85 -14.90 14.98
N MET A 826 -38.11 -15.80 15.59
CA MET A 826 -36.77 -16.17 15.15
C MET A 826 -36.82 -16.89 13.79
N PRO A 827 -36.08 -16.42 12.77
CA PRO A 827 -35.92 -17.14 11.50
C PRO A 827 -35.06 -18.40 11.70
N ALA A 828 -35.14 -19.34 10.76
CA ALA A 828 -34.27 -20.51 10.76
C ALA A 828 -32.82 -20.05 10.56
N ALA A 829 -31.98 -20.25 11.56
CA ALA A 829 -30.58 -19.83 11.56
C ALA A 829 -29.71 -20.88 12.26
N LYS A 830 -28.47 -21.05 11.77
CA LYS A 830 -27.43 -21.85 12.43
C LYS A 830 -26.38 -20.93 13.02
N ALA A 831 -25.95 -21.21 14.24
CA ALA A 831 -24.94 -20.41 14.92
C ALA A 831 -23.55 -20.62 14.30
N VAL A 832 -22.78 -19.55 14.11
CA VAL A 832 -21.34 -19.65 13.87
C VAL A 832 -20.70 -20.15 15.17
N LYS A 833 -19.94 -21.25 15.10
CA LYS A 833 -19.48 -22.01 16.28
C LYS A 833 -18.71 -21.16 17.30
N LYS A 834 -17.89 -20.24 16.82
CA LYS A 834 -16.98 -19.38 17.59
C LYS A 834 -16.42 -18.26 16.72
N ALA A 835 -15.67 -17.33 17.32
CA ALA A 835 -14.81 -16.42 16.55
C ALA A 835 -13.85 -17.23 15.67
N VAL A 836 -13.84 -16.92 14.38
CA VAL A 836 -13.11 -17.70 13.38
C VAL A 836 -11.67 -17.19 13.30
N LYS A 837 -10.72 -18.11 13.46
CA LYS A 837 -9.30 -17.86 13.18
C LYS A 837 -8.97 -18.28 11.75
N VAL A 838 -8.33 -17.41 10.99
CA VAL A 838 -7.94 -17.68 9.60
C VAL A 838 -6.42 -17.74 9.47
N TYR A 839 -5.93 -18.63 8.61
CA TYR A 839 -4.54 -18.64 8.18
C TYR A 839 -4.47 -18.27 6.70
N ILE A 840 -3.56 -17.36 6.37
CA ILE A 840 -3.32 -16.86 5.03
C ILE A 840 -2.02 -17.48 4.52
N PRO A 841 -2.05 -18.32 3.47
CA PRO A 841 -0.86 -18.92 2.89
C PRO A 841 0.10 -17.88 2.30
N GLY A 842 1.36 -18.29 2.08
CA GLY A 842 2.35 -17.47 1.36
C GLY A 842 3.38 -16.75 2.24
N ARG A 843 3.30 -16.89 3.57
CA ARG A 843 4.37 -16.46 4.47
C ARG A 843 5.58 -17.39 4.37
N THR A 844 6.77 -16.81 4.39
CA THR A 844 8.04 -17.53 4.49
C THR A 844 8.13 -18.29 5.82
N SER A 845 8.79 -19.46 5.77
CA SER A 845 8.93 -20.34 6.93
C SER A 845 9.88 -19.77 8.00
N SER A 846 11.03 -19.23 7.58
CA SER A 846 11.89 -18.41 8.43
C SER A 846 11.38 -16.97 8.46
N ALA A 847 11.68 -16.26 9.54
CA ALA A 847 11.45 -14.82 9.64
C ALA A 847 12.57 -14.01 8.97
N PHE A 848 13.68 -14.64 8.54
CA PHE A 848 14.83 -13.96 7.94
C PHE A 848 15.27 -14.65 6.65
N THR A 849 15.94 -13.89 5.79
CA THR A 849 16.57 -14.44 4.58
C THR A 849 17.85 -15.18 4.99
N THR A 850 18.18 -16.26 4.28
CA THR A 850 19.40 -17.05 4.52
C THR A 850 20.30 -17.07 3.29
N THR A 851 21.61 -16.95 3.49
CA THR A 851 22.63 -17.20 2.47
C THR A 851 22.64 -18.67 2.03
N LYS A 852 23.41 -18.99 0.97
CA LYS A 852 23.59 -20.39 0.48
C LYS A 852 24.09 -21.36 1.56
N ASN A 853 24.88 -20.88 2.53
CA ASN A 853 25.39 -21.68 3.66
C ASN A 853 24.48 -21.65 4.91
N GLY A 854 23.27 -21.08 4.80
CA GLY A 854 22.25 -21.12 5.86
C GLY A 854 22.37 -20.04 6.95
N LYS A 855 23.24 -19.03 6.77
CA LYS A 855 23.37 -17.90 7.70
C LYS A 855 22.23 -16.91 7.48
N GLU A 856 21.50 -16.57 8.53
CA GLU A 856 20.45 -15.55 8.48
C GLU A 856 21.05 -14.13 8.43
N TYR A 857 20.37 -13.21 7.72
CA TYR A 857 20.79 -11.81 7.57
C TYR A 857 19.61 -10.86 7.31
N GLY A 858 19.87 -9.56 7.47
CA GLY A 858 18.98 -8.47 7.10
C GLY A 858 17.75 -8.31 7.99
N ILE A 859 16.75 -7.60 7.46
CA ILE A 859 15.53 -7.26 8.20
C ILE A 859 14.57 -8.44 8.31
N LYS A 860 13.90 -8.49 9.45
CA LYS A 860 12.79 -9.39 9.71
C LYS A 860 11.72 -9.28 8.62
N ARG A 861 11.37 -10.43 8.06
CA ARG A 861 10.27 -10.68 7.12
C ARG A 861 10.44 -9.94 5.78
N TYR A 862 11.67 -9.66 5.35
CA TYR A 862 11.96 -8.96 4.10
C TYR A 862 11.18 -9.52 2.89
N GLN A 863 11.24 -10.84 2.67
CA GLN A 863 10.52 -11.48 1.57
C GLN A 863 8.99 -11.39 1.67
N ASP A 864 8.44 -11.47 2.89
CA ASP A 864 7.00 -11.33 3.09
C ASP A 864 6.55 -9.90 2.80
N ARG A 865 7.40 -8.90 3.11
CA ARG A 865 7.15 -7.48 2.83
C ARG A 865 7.03 -7.22 1.33
N LEU A 866 7.86 -7.86 0.51
CA LEU A 866 7.83 -7.72 -0.95
C LEU A 866 6.68 -8.47 -1.64
N ASN A 867 5.89 -9.25 -0.89
CA ASN A 867 4.78 -10.02 -1.44
C ASN A 867 3.46 -9.25 -1.32
N THR A 868 3.17 -8.40 -2.31
CA THR A 868 1.99 -7.52 -2.32
C THR A 868 0.67 -8.28 -2.20
N ALA A 869 0.50 -9.40 -2.92
CA ALA A 869 -0.71 -10.23 -2.83
C ALA A 869 -0.94 -10.79 -1.41
N LEU A 870 0.13 -11.16 -0.69
CA LEU A 870 0.04 -11.53 0.72
C LEU A 870 -0.36 -10.33 1.59
N GLY A 871 0.21 -9.15 1.34
CA GLY A 871 -0.16 -7.89 1.98
C GLY A 871 -1.64 -7.58 1.85
N TRP A 872 -2.17 -7.67 0.63
CA TRP A 872 -3.59 -7.45 0.33
C TRP A 872 -4.49 -8.43 1.08
N ASP A 873 -4.16 -9.72 1.08
CA ASP A 873 -4.92 -10.73 1.81
C ASP A 873 -4.91 -10.46 3.32
N ILE A 874 -3.74 -10.19 3.92
CA ILE A 874 -3.62 -9.88 5.35
C ILE A 874 -4.46 -8.65 5.70
N PHE A 875 -4.33 -7.57 4.92
CA PHE A 875 -5.06 -6.33 5.15
C PHE A 875 -6.58 -6.53 5.01
N ALA A 876 -7.03 -7.22 3.97
CA ALA A 876 -8.44 -7.53 3.72
C ALA A 876 -9.05 -8.35 4.87
N PHE A 877 -8.41 -9.44 5.28
CA PHE A 877 -8.94 -10.32 6.33
C PHE A 877 -8.82 -9.72 7.73
N GLU A 878 -7.68 -9.12 8.07
CA GLU A 878 -7.42 -8.63 9.42
C GLU A 878 -8.01 -7.23 9.65
N GLN A 879 -7.69 -6.27 8.79
CA GLN A 879 -8.03 -4.86 9.02
C GLN A 879 -9.43 -4.52 8.50
N GLN A 880 -9.79 -4.96 7.29
CA GLN A 880 -11.09 -4.61 6.69
C GLN A 880 -12.22 -5.56 7.10
N MET A 881 -12.03 -6.88 7.13
CA MET A 881 -13.07 -7.82 7.56
C MET A 881 -13.07 -8.13 9.06
N GLY A 882 -11.96 -7.87 9.77
CA GLY A 882 -11.87 -8.04 11.23
C GLY A 882 -11.75 -9.49 11.72
N PHE A 883 -11.26 -10.41 10.87
CA PHE A 883 -10.94 -11.78 11.29
C PHE A 883 -9.69 -11.81 12.16
N GLN A 884 -9.55 -12.85 12.97
CA GLN A 884 -8.29 -13.12 13.65
C GLN A 884 -7.37 -13.92 12.72
N VAL A 885 -6.33 -13.28 12.18
CA VAL A 885 -5.28 -13.97 11.43
C VAL A 885 -4.32 -14.66 12.40
N VAL A 886 -3.85 -15.86 12.04
CA VAL A 886 -2.83 -16.62 12.79
C VAL A 886 -1.69 -17.03 11.87
N ASP A 887 -0.49 -17.19 12.44
CA ASP A 887 0.74 -17.47 11.67
C ASP A 887 1.00 -18.96 11.43
N ASN A 888 0.21 -19.85 12.05
CA ASN A 888 0.35 -21.30 11.92
C ASN A 888 -0.99 -21.92 11.51
N PRO A 889 -1.05 -22.67 10.39
CA PRO A 889 -2.30 -23.24 9.89
C PRO A 889 -2.95 -24.26 10.84
N GLU A 890 -2.19 -24.87 11.77
CA GLU A 890 -2.73 -25.78 12.79
C GLU A 890 -3.62 -25.04 13.80
N ASN A 891 -3.29 -23.78 14.09
CA ASN A 891 -4.03 -22.91 15.01
C ASN A 891 -5.24 -22.24 14.36
N ALA A 892 -5.37 -22.33 13.04
CA ALA A 892 -6.48 -21.76 12.29
C ALA A 892 -7.70 -22.67 12.29
N ASP A 893 -8.87 -22.06 12.18
CA ASP A 893 -10.12 -22.77 11.88
C ASP A 893 -10.29 -23.00 10.39
N VAL A 894 -9.79 -22.07 9.58
CA VAL A 894 -9.94 -22.04 8.12
C VAL A 894 -8.64 -21.56 7.49
N ILE A 895 -8.22 -22.21 6.39
CA ILE A 895 -7.16 -21.71 5.52
C ILE A 895 -7.84 -20.90 4.41
N VAL A 896 -7.38 -19.67 4.16
CA VAL A 896 -7.98 -18.79 3.15
C VAL A 896 -6.94 -17.89 2.49
N GLY A 897 -6.97 -17.74 1.18
CA GLY A 897 -6.09 -16.79 0.49
C GLY A 897 -5.85 -17.09 -0.99
N SER A 898 -5.06 -16.22 -1.61
CA SER A 898 -4.65 -16.27 -3.02
C SER A 898 -3.34 -17.02 -3.28
N ARG A 899 -2.56 -17.28 -2.23
CA ARG A 899 -1.17 -17.74 -2.37
C ARG A 899 -1.05 -19.26 -2.48
N PRO A 900 0.03 -19.79 -3.09
CA PRO A 900 0.30 -21.22 -3.12
C PRO A 900 0.29 -21.86 -1.72
N LEU A 901 -0.13 -23.12 -1.66
CA LEU A 901 -0.16 -23.89 -0.42
C LEU A 901 1.12 -24.71 -0.22
N GLY A 902 1.66 -24.67 1.00
CA GLY A 902 2.75 -25.55 1.41
C GLY A 902 2.25 -26.94 1.84
N GLU A 903 3.20 -27.84 2.13
CA GLU A 903 2.90 -29.22 2.54
C GLU A 903 2.06 -29.32 3.81
N LYS A 904 2.27 -28.40 4.76
CA LYS A 904 1.54 -28.38 6.04
C LYS A 904 0.07 -28.05 5.80
N GLU A 905 -0.21 -27.05 4.98
CA GLU A 905 -1.55 -26.64 4.56
C GLU A 905 -2.26 -27.78 3.83
N LEU A 906 -1.61 -28.35 2.80
CA LEU A 906 -2.16 -29.47 2.02
C LEU A 906 -2.54 -30.66 2.92
N ARG A 907 -1.66 -31.03 3.87
CA ARG A 907 -1.92 -32.11 4.84
C ARG A 907 -3.13 -31.82 5.71
N LEU A 908 -3.29 -30.58 6.19
CA LEU A 908 -4.42 -30.20 7.04
C LEU A 908 -5.74 -30.23 6.26
N ILE A 909 -5.73 -29.79 5.00
CA ILE A 909 -6.91 -29.81 4.12
C ILE A 909 -7.34 -31.25 3.85
N LYS A 910 -6.41 -32.17 3.54
CA LYS A 910 -6.70 -33.62 3.41
C LYS A 910 -7.33 -34.23 4.67
N LYS A 911 -7.05 -33.67 5.85
CA LYS A 911 -7.67 -34.06 7.14
C LYS A 911 -9.02 -33.37 7.42
N GLY A 912 -9.56 -32.63 6.46
CA GLY A 912 -10.86 -31.97 6.55
C GLY A 912 -10.84 -30.54 7.12
N LYS A 913 -9.66 -29.90 7.21
CA LYS A 913 -9.58 -28.46 7.49
C LYS A 913 -10.25 -27.69 6.34
N PRO A 914 -11.21 -26.78 6.62
CA PRO A 914 -11.81 -25.97 5.57
C PRO A 914 -10.78 -25.10 4.83
N TYR A 915 -10.95 -25.00 3.52
CA TYR A 915 -10.13 -24.18 2.64
C TYR A 915 -11.01 -23.30 1.74
N ILE A 916 -10.72 -22.01 1.69
CA ILE A 916 -11.32 -21.07 0.74
C ILE A 916 -10.19 -20.48 -0.09
N GLY A 917 -10.05 -20.93 -1.33
CA GLY A 917 -8.98 -20.51 -2.21
C GLY A 917 -9.50 -19.65 -3.35
N TYR A 918 -8.68 -18.74 -3.83
CA TYR A 918 -8.97 -17.96 -5.02
C TYR A 918 -7.71 -17.72 -5.87
N THR A 919 -7.88 -17.35 -7.14
CA THR A 919 -6.85 -17.32 -8.20
C THR A 919 -6.43 -18.69 -8.76
N ALA A 920 -5.68 -18.67 -9.86
CA ALA A 920 -5.05 -19.85 -10.46
C ALA A 920 -4.21 -20.67 -9.45
N ASN A 921 -3.56 -20.03 -8.47
CA ASN A 921 -2.79 -20.74 -7.44
C ASN A 921 -3.68 -21.65 -6.59
N ALA A 922 -4.89 -21.21 -6.26
CA ALA A 922 -5.83 -22.02 -5.48
C ALA A 922 -6.40 -23.18 -6.30
N LEU A 923 -6.68 -22.96 -7.58
CA LEU A 923 -7.12 -24.01 -8.50
C LEU A 923 -6.02 -25.06 -8.69
N LYS A 924 -4.77 -24.63 -8.86
CA LYS A 924 -3.60 -25.52 -8.86
C LYS A 924 -3.50 -26.31 -7.55
N ALA A 925 -3.63 -25.65 -6.41
CA ALA A 925 -3.57 -26.33 -5.11
C ALA A 925 -4.68 -27.38 -4.94
N ALA A 926 -5.88 -27.13 -5.47
CA ALA A 926 -6.94 -28.14 -5.50
C ALA A 926 -6.56 -29.34 -6.37
N LYS A 927 -5.96 -29.11 -7.54
CA LYS A 927 -5.42 -30.18 -8.40
C LYS A 927 -4.32 -30.98 -7.70
N ASP A 928 -3.39 -30.31 -7.00
CA ASP A 928 -2.32 -30.94 -6.20
C ASP A 928 -2.87 -31.78 -5.01
N LEU A 929 -4.10 -31.51 -4.56
CA LEU A 929 -4.81 -32.35 -3.57
C LEU A 929 -5.42 -33.62 -4.18
N GLY A 930 -5.34 -33.80 -5.49
CA GLY A 930 -5.97 -34.90 -6.25
C GLY A 930 -7.45 -34.64 -6.54
N ILE A 931 -7.89 -33.37 -6.55
CA ILE A 931 -9.24 -32.99 -6.93
C ILE A 931 -9.29 -32.85 -8.45
N ASP A 932 -10.26 -33.50 -9.07
CA ASP A 932 -10.48 -33.52 -10.51
C ASP A 932 -11.06 -32.17 -11.00
N ILE A 933 -10.18 -31.18 -11.16
CA ILE A 933 -10.52 -29.81 -11.57
C ILE A 933 -9.55 -29.35 -12.65
N ASP A 934 -10.10 -28.75 -13.71
CA ASP A 934 -9.32 -28.06 -14.74
C ASP A 934 -9.77 -26.61 -14.88
N TYR A 935 -8.84 -25.77 -15.30
CA TYR A 935 -9.02 -24.33 -15.37
C TYR A 935 -8.17 -23.72 -16.48
N GLN A 936 -8.53 -22.50 -16.85
CA GLN A 936 -7.78 -21.66 -17.78
C GLN A 936 -7.31 -20.40 -17.05
N THR A 937 -6.16 -19.88 -17.46
CA THR A 937 -5.59 -18.63 -16.94
C THR A 937 -5.59 -17.56 -18.01
N GLY A 938 -5.97 -16.34 -17.65
CA GLY A 938 -5.99 -15.19 -18.56
C GLY A 938 -4.74 -14.31 -18.49
N GLY A 939 -3.87 -14.51 -17.50
CA GLY A 939 -2.66 -13.70 -17.34
C GLY A 939 -2.97 -12.36 -16.67
N SER A 940 -2.74 -11.25 -17.37
CA SER A 940 -2.95 -9.88 -16.87
C SER A 940 -4.36 -9.34 -17.12
N TYR A 941 -5.26 -10.13 -17.72
CA TYR A 941 -6.62 -9.67 -17.99
C TYR A 941 -7.39 -9.37 -16.71
N ASP A 942 -8.22 -8.35 -16.79
CA ASP A 942 -9.12 -7.97 -15.73
C ASP A 942 -10.44 -7.48 -16.33
N ALA A 943 -11.55 -7.88 -15.70
CA ALA A 943 -12.86 -7.52 -16.22
C ALA A 943 -13.89 -7.45 -15.10
N LEU A 944 -14.64 -6.35 -15.09
CA LEU A 944 -15.90 -6.26 -14.37
C LEU A 944 -16.99 -6.86 -15.25
N THR A 945 -17.63 -7.94 -14.79
CA THR A 945 -18.58 -8.70 -15.60
C THR A 945 -19.90 -8.94 -14.88
N THR A 946 -20.95 -9.23 -15.65
CA THR A 946 -22.20 -9.72 -15.08
C THR A 946 -22.12 -11.22 -14.82
N VAL A 947 -22.78 -11.68 -13.74
CA VAL A 947 -22.77 -13.08 -13.30
C VAL A 947 -24.15 -13.62 -12.97
N THR A 948 -24.30 -14.93 -13.04
CA THR A 948 -25.46 -15.68 -12.54
C THR A 948 -25.11 -16.51 -11.30
N TYR A 949 -26.11 -16.70 -10.44
CA TYR A 949 -26.02 -17.55 -9.23
C TYR A 949 -26.74 -18.87 -9.43
N GLU A 950 -25.96 -19.89 -9.78
CA GLU A 950 -26.40 -21.20 -10.27
C GLU A 950 -27.07 -22.07 -9.18
N SER A 951 -26.78 -21.81 -7.92
CA SER A 951 -27.28 -22.60 -6.80
C SER A 951 -27.92 -21.76 -5.70
N ASP A 952 -28.82 -22.37 -4.92
CA ASP A 952 -29.42 -21.76 -3.73
C ASP A 952 -28.48 -21.93 -2.51
N ASN A 953 -27.30 -21.29 -2.57
CA ASN A 953 -26.24 -21.42 -1.58
C ASN A 953 -26.15 -20.18 -0.66
N LEU A 954 -25.73 -20.37 0.60
CA LEU A 954 -25.58 -19.28 1.57
C LEU A 954 -24.50 -18.25 1.19
N ILE A 955 -23.52 -18.66 0.37
CA ILE A 955 -22.42 -17.81 -0.08
C ILE A 955 -22.95 -16.67 -0.96
N THR A 956 -23.85 -16.99 -1.89
CA THR A 956 -24.38 -16.08 -2.93
C THR A 956 -25.81 -15.59 -2.65
N ALA A 957 -26.50 -16.16 -1.65
CA ALA A 957 -27.91 -15.89 -1.39
C ALA A 957 -28.27 -14.40 -1.27
N LYS A 958 -27.41 -13.61 -0.63
CA LYS A 958 -27.67 -12.18 -0.41
C LYS A 958 -27.52 -11.36 -1.69
N TYR A 959 -26.49 -11.65 -2.50
CA TYR A 959 -26.31 -11.02 -3.81
C TYR A 959 -27.50 -11.31 -4.73
N LYS A 960 -27.93 -12.59 -4.79
CA LYS A 960 -29.12 -13.01 -5.54
C LYS A 960 -30.39 -12.26 -5.10
N GLN A 961 -30.58 -12.04 -3.79
CA GLN A 961 -31.71 -11.27 -3.26
C GLN A 961 -31.64 -9.79 -3.62
N GLN A 962 -30.44 -9.21 -3.63
CA GLN A 962 -30.21 -7.81 -3.96
C GLN A 962 -30.15 -7.56 -5.48
N LYS A 963 -30.17 -8.61 -6.29
CA LYS A 963 -29.90 -8.57 -7.74
C LYS A 963 -28.56 -7.91 -8.05
N ASP A 964 -27.61 -8.09 -7.14
CA ASP A 964 -26.24 -7.68 -7.34
C ASP A 964 -25.61 -8.78 -8.18
N ASN A 965 -25.51 -8.58 -9.49
CA ASN A 965 -25.10 -9.63 -10.44
C ASN A 965 -23.78 -9.24 -11.09
N ILE A 966 -22.86 -8.65 -10.32
CA ILE A 966 -21.57 -8.16 -10.81
C ILE A 966 -20.47 -8.91 -10.06
N MET A 967 -19.37 -9.20 -10.76
CA MET A 967 -18.16 -9.76 -10.16
C MET A 967 -16.93 -9.21 -10.89
N TYR A 968 -15.91 -8.84 -10.14
CA TYR A 968 -14.61 -8.48 -10.69
C TYR A 968 -13.73 -9.73 -10.86
N GLY A 969 -13.16 -9.90 -12.04
CA GLY A 969 -12.31 -11.03 -12.39
C GLY A 969 -10.91 -10.61 -12.84
N TYR A 970 -10.01 -10.30 -11.91
CA TYR A 970 -8.59 -10.13 -12.23
C TYR A 970 -7.84 -11.46 -12.32
N GLY A 971 -7.05 -11.58 -13.38
CA GLY A 971 -6.36 -12.77 -13.85
C GLY A 971 -7.06 -13.48 -15.02
N GLY A 972 -8.27 -13.06 -15.41
CA GLY A 972 -9.09 -13.66 -16.47
C GLY A 972 -9.34 -15.17 -16.30
N ASN A 973 -9.20 -15.71 -15.09
CA ASN A 973 -9.21 -17.15 -14.85
C ASN A 973 -10.64 -17.70 -14.87
N TYR A 974 -10.81 -18.96 -15.28
CA TYR A 974 -12.10 -19.65 -15.17
C TYR A 974 -11.93 -21.17 -15.08
N ILE A 975 -12.93 -21.84 -14.49
CA ILE A 975 -12.95 -23.30 -14.32
C ILE A 975 -13.61 -23.94 -15.55
N THR A 976 -12.90 -24.88 -16.19
CA THR A 976 -13.37 -25.61 -17.38
C THR A 976 -13.93 -26.99 -17.03
N GLN A 977 -13.43 -27.61 -15.97
CA GLN A 977 -13.92 -28.89 -15.46
C GLN A 977 -14.12 -28.80 -13.96
N THR A 978 -15.28 -29.26 -13.49
CA THR A 978 -15.60 -29.29 -12.06
C THR A 978 -15.52 -30.72 -11.50
N PRO A 979 -15.04 -30.89 -10.26
CA PRO A 979 -15.00 -32.21 -9.66
C PRO A 979 -16.40 -32.73 -9.43
N LYS A 980 -16.60 -34.04 -9.64
CA LYS A 980 -17.91 -34.67 -9.49
C LYS A 980 -18.55 -34.33 -8.15
N GLY A 981 -19.76 -33.78 -8.22
CA GLY A 981 -20.55 -33.42 -7.04
C GLY A 981 -20.14 -32.12 -6.35
N ALA A 982 -19.28 -31.30 -6.97
CA ALA A 982 -19.20 -29.88 -6.64
C ALA A 982 -20.51 -29.16 -7.01
N GLU A 983 -20.86 -28.19 -6.19
CA GLU A 983 -21.94 -27.24 -6.46
C GLU A 983 -21.34 -26.02 -7.18
N ILE A 984 -21.84 -25.70 -8.37
CA ILE A 984 -21.47 -24.47 -9.07
C ILE A 984 -22.18 -23.30 -8.38
N LEU A 985 -21.42 -22.27 -8.02
CA LEU A 985 -21.94 -21.11 -7.30
C LEU A 985 -22.20 -19.92 -8.24
N ILE A 986 -21.22 -19.62 -9.09
CA ILE A 986 -21.19 -18.40 -9.90
C ILE A 986 -20.71 -18.74 -11.32
N LYS A 987 -21.39 -18.18 -12.32
CA LYS A 987 -20.92 -18.16 -13.71
C LYS A 987 -20.93 -16.74 -14.27
N THR A 988 -20.01 -16.40 -15.16
CA THR A 988 -20.19 -15.22 -16.01
C THR A 988 -21.37 -15.42 -16.95
N THR A 989 -22.03 -14.34 -17.34
CA THR A 989 -23.11 -14.41 -18.35
C THR A 989 -22.53 -14.39 -19.78
N SER A 990 -23.42 -14.29 -20.79
CA SER A 990 -23.05 -14.01 -22.17
C SER A 990 -22.86 -12.52 -22.48
N ASP A 991 -23.15 -11.64 -21.52
CA ASP A 991 -23.01 -10.20 -21.71
C ASP A 991 -21.55 -9.85 -21.95
N TYR A 992 -21.33 -8.77 -22.69
CA TYR A 992 -20.01 -8.19 -22.86
C TYR A 992 -19.53 -7.58 -21.52
N PRO A 993 -18.23 -7.61 -21.19
CA PRO A 993 -17.72 -6.98 -19.97
C PRO A 993 -18.13 -5.52 -19.84
N ILE A 994 -18.26 -5.04 -18.61
CA ILE A 994 -18.66 -3.67 -18.30
C ILE A 994 -17.44 -2.74 -18.40
N GLU A 995 -16.30 -3.16 -17.87
CA GLU A 995 -15.05 -2.39 -17.87
C GLU A 995 -13.86 -3.33 -17.62
N GLY A 996 -12.66 -2.92 -18.04
CA GLY A 996 -11.40 -3.64 -17.79
C GLY A 996 -10.57 -3.84 -19.05
N PHE A 997 -9.55 -4.70 -18.98
CA PHE A 997 -8.69 -5.08 -20.09
C PHE A 997 -8.79 -6.59 -20.39
N MET A 998 -9.26 -6.93 -21.59
CA MET A 998 -9.33 -8.31 -22.07
C MET A 998 -9.42 -8.36 -23.59
N ALA A 999 -8.48 -9.04 -24.24
CA ALA A 999 -8.50 -9.18 -25.70
C ALA A 999 -9.84 -9.75 -26.21
N ALA A 1000 -10.32 -9.25 -27.34
CA ALA A 1000 -11.66 -9.57 -27.87
C ALA A 1000 -11.90 -11.08 -28.06
N ASP A 1001 -10.90 -11.83 -28.53
CA ASP A 1001 -11.01 -13.28 -28.70
C ASP A 1001 -11.07 -14.04 -27.36
N TYR A 1002 -10.45 -13.48 -26.31
CA TYR A 1002 -10.48 -14.03 -24.96
C TYR A 1002 -11.81 -13.74 -24.26
N ILE A 1003 -12.42 -12.57 -24.51
CA ILE A 1003 -13.77 -12.24 -24.03
C ILE A 1003 -14.77 -13.35 -24.42
N GLU A 1004 -14.73 -13.81 -25.66
CA GLU A 1004 -15.62 -14.88 -26.13
C GLU A 1004 -15.40 -16.21 -25.39
N LYS A 1005 -14.15 -16.51 -24.99
CA LYS A 1005 -13.83 -17.70 -24.18
C LYS A 1005 -14.25 -17.54 -22.72
N TYR A 1006 -14.27 -16.31 -22.21
CA TYR A 1006 -14.58 -15.99 -20.82
C TYR A 1006 -16.08 -15.94 -20.53
N LYS A 1007 -16.93 -15.67 -21.53
CA LYS A 1007 -18.39 -15.67 -21.42
C LYS A 1007 -18.95 -17.04 -21.01
N GLY A 1008 -19.95 -17.05 -20.14
CA GLY A 1008 -20.63 -18.28 -19.72
C GLY A 1008 -19.80 -19.25 -18.89
N THR A 1009 -18.63 -18.84 -18.39
CA THR A 1009 -17.65 -19.70 -17.71
C THR A 1009 -17.91 -19.80 -16.21
N ILE A 1010 -17.36 -20.83 -15.57
CA ILE A 1010 -17.53 -21.08 -14.14
C ILE A 1010 -16.50 -20.27 -13.35
N GLN A 1011 -17.00 -19.44 -12.43
CA GLN A 1011 -16.20 -18.52 -11.64
C GLN A 1011 -16.03 -18.96 -10.19
N ALA A 1012 -16.98 -19.73 -9.64
CA ALA A 1012 -16.85 -20.25 -8.29
C ALA A 1012 -17.58 -21.58 -8.09
N ILE A 1013 -16.99 -22.44 -7.25
CA ILE A 1013 -17.56 -23.74 -6.86
C ILE A 1013 -17.44 -23.99 -5.36
N ASP A 1014 -18.34 -24.83 -4.84
CA ASP A 1014 -18.29 -25.35 -3.47
C ASP A 1014 -18.21 -26.88 -3.48
N TYR A 1015 -17.15 -27.44 -2.91
CA TYR A 1015 -16.88 -28.88 -2.91
C TYR A 1015 -16.82 -29.44 -1.48
N LYS A 1016 -17.75 -30.35 -1.17
CA LYS A 1016 -17.96 -30.92 0.18
C LYS A 1016 -17.98 -32.46 0.19
N GLN A 1017 -17.19 -33.11 -0.65
CA GLN A 1017 -17.14 -34.58 -0.76
C GLN A 1017 -15.77 -35.14 -0.37
N GLY A 1018 -15.69 -36.45 -0.12
CA GLY A 1018 -14.41 -37.12 0.19
C GLY A 1018 -13.73 -36.63 1.49
N GLY A 1019 -14.48 -36.01 2.41
CA GLY A 1019 -13.93 -35.38 3.61
C GLY A 1019 -13.43 -33.94 3.41
N TYR A 1020 -13.39 -33.45 2.17
CA TYR A 1020 -12.99 -32.07 1.85
C TYR A 1020 -14.11 -31.06 2.16
N GLN A 1021 -13.70 -29.84 2.48
CA GLN A 1021 -14.56 -28.68 2.69
C GLN A 1021 -13.94 -27.46 2.00
N ILE A 1022 -14.07 -27.41 0.67
CA ILE A 1022 -13.34 -26.47 -0.17
C ILE A 1022 -14.34 -25.52 -0.86
N THR A 1023 -14.01 -24.24 -0.93
CA THR A 1023 -14.68 -23.27 -1.81
C THR A 1023 -13.58 -22.64 -2.67
N LEU A 1024 -13.79 -22.59 -3.98
CA LEU A 1024 -12.82 -22.02 -4.91
C LEU A 1024 -13.47 -20.91 -5.72
N PHE A 1025 -12.73 -19.81 -5.90
CA PHE A 1025 -13.02 -18.76 -6.86
C PHE A 1025 -11.91 -18.75 -7.91
N ALA A 1026 -12.25 -18.57 -9.17
CA ALA A 1026 -11.26 -18.60 -10.24
C ALA A 1026 -10.35 -17.37 -10.21
N ASN A 1027 -10.93 -16.20 -9.96
CA ASN A 1027 -10.23 -14.91 -9.94
C ASN A 1027 -9.89 -14.44 -8.52
N THR A 1028 -9.13 -13.36 -8.42
CA THR A 1028 -8.84 -12.71 -7.13
C THR A 1028 -10.10 -12.18 -6.45
N MET A 1029 -10.03 -12.07 -5.13
CA MET A 1029 -11.13 -11.62 -4.26
C MET A 1029 -10.73 -10.44 -3.37
N THR A 1030 -9.48 -10.00 -3.46
CA THR A 1030 -8.82 -9.04 -2.57
C THR A 1030 -7.87 -8.11 -3.33
N ASN A 1031 -7.99 -8.01 -4.67
CA ASN A 1031 -7.05 -7.25 -5.49
C ASN A 1031 -6.85 -5.84 -4.92
N LYS A 1032 -5.60 -5.46 -4.64
CA LYS A 1032 -5.18 -4.18 -4.05
C LYS A 1032 -6.05 -3.70 -2.87
N ALA A 1033 -6.73 -4.63 -2.18
CA ALA A 1033 -7.69 -4.36 -1.11
C ALA A 1033 -8.83 -3.35 -1.42
N HIS A 1034 -9.17 -3.14 -2.71
CA HIS A 1034 -10.26 -2.23 -3.12
C HIS A 1034 -11.54 -2.95 -3.59
N GLN A 1035 -11.46 -4.26 -3.86
CA GLN A 1035 -12.57 -5.14 -4.28
C GLN A 1035 -13.52 -5.47 -3.11
N LEU A 1036 -14.08 -4.44 -2.47
CA LEU A 1036 -14.78 -4.57 -1.19
C LEU A 1036 -16.13 -5.28 -1.30
N ASP A 1037 -16.82 -5.19 -2.44
CA ASP A 1037 -18.12 -5.85 -2.60
C ASP A 1037 -17.99 -7.37 -2.48
N ASP A 1038 -16.91 -7.94 -3.01
CA ASP A 1038 -16.66 -9.38 -3.08
C ASP A 1038 -16.22 -10.00 -1.73
N TYR A 1039 -15.93 -9.18 -0.71
CA TYR A 1039 -15.62 -9.65 0.64
C TYR A 1039 -16.77 -10.43 1.28
N ARG A 1040 -18.03 -10.20 0.86
CA ARG A 1040 -19.15 -10.99 1.35
C ARG A 1040 -19.11 -12.42 0.82
N TYR A 1041 -18.62 -12.68 -0.41
CA TYR A 1041 -18.39 -14.05 -0.87
C TYR A 1041 -17.41 -14.79 0.05
N LEU A 1042 -16.26 -14.17 0.34
CA LEU A 1042 -15.23 -14.74 1.21
C LEU A 1042 -15.72 -14.98 2.64
N SER A 1043 -16.29 -13.95 3.27
CA SER A 1043 -16.77 -14.06 4.65
C SER A 1043 -17.94 -15.03 4.77
N ASN A 1044 -18.87 -15.08 3.81
CA ASN A 1044 -19.95 -16.05 3.79
C ASN A 1044 -19.44 -17.48 3.60
N ALA A 1045 -18.45 -17.68 2.74
CA ALA A 1045 -17.80 -18.99 2.57
C ALA A 1045 -17.20 -19.44 3.92
N ILE A 1046 -16.43 -18.60 4.59
CA ILE A 1046 -15.86 -18.87 5.93
C ILE A 1046 -16.96 -19.20 6.95
N TYR A 1047 -17.97 -18.35 7.11
CA TYR A 1047 -19.03 -18.56 8.09
C TYR A 1047 -19.82 -19.83 7.82
N SER A 1048 -20.09 -20.14 6.55
CA SER A 1048 -20.85 -21.34 6.14
C SER A 1048 -20.15 -22.64 6.55
N LYS A 1049 -18.81 -22.71 6.49
CA LYS A 1049 -18.02 -23.87 6.97
C LYS A 1049 -17.97 -23.94 8.51
N MET A 1050 -18.23 -22.82 9.17
CA MET A 1050 -18.18 -22.69 10.63
C MET A 1050 -19.55 -22.78 11.32
N LEU A 1051 -20.61 -23.15 10.60
CA LEU A 1051 -21.94 -23.34 11.18
C LEU A 1051 -22.03 -24.58 12.08
N GLY A 1052 -22.70 -24.42 13.23
CA GLY A 1052 -22.96 -25.45 14.23
C GLY A 1052 -24.46 -25.75 14.39
N SER A 1053 -24.89 -25.93 15.65
CA SER A 1053 -26.30 -26.16 16.00
C SER A 1053 -27.21 -25.00 15.60
N THR A 1054 -28.52 -25.23 15.59
CA THR A 1054 -29.48 -24.15 15.36
C THR A 1054 -29.36 -23.08 16.44
N PHE A 1055 -29.62 -21.82 16.09
CA PHE A 1055 -29.56 -20.71 17.05
C PHE A 1055 -30.49 -20.95 18.26
N LYS A 1056 -31.66 -21.57 18.02
CA LYS A 1056 -32.62 -21.96 19.06
C LYS A 1056 -32.06 -22.98 20.04
N ASP A 1057 -31.29 -23.93 19.53
CA ASP A 1057 -30.69 -24.96 20.36
C ASP A 1057 -29.62 -24.37 21.27
N ILE A 1058 -28.81 -23.42 20.78
CA ILE A 1058 -27.85 -22.69 21.61
C ILE A 1058 -28.53 -21.99 22.78
N GLU A 1059 -29.63 -21.27 22.53
CA GLU A 1059 -30.39 -20.63 23.62
C GLU A 1059 -30.97 -21.64 24.62
N THR A 1060 -31.47 -22.77 24.10
CA THR A 1060 -32.00 -23.85 24.94
C THR A 1060 -30.89 -24.43 25.80
N ILE A 1061 -29.71 -24.69 25.23
CA ILE A 1061 -28.53 -25.22 25.92
C ILE A 1061 -28.08 -24.26 27.03
N ASP A 1062 -27.93 -22.97 26.74
CA ASP A 1062 -27.52 -21.97 27.71
C ASP A 1062 -28.54 -21.84 28.85
N GLY A 1063 -29.83 -21.89 28.50
CA GLY A 1063 -30.91 -21.92 29.47
C GLY A 1063 -30.87 -23.15 30.38
N ILE A 1064 -30.59 -24.33 29.81
CA ILE A 1064 -30.41 -25.56 30.58
C ILE A 1064 -29.23 -25.43 31.54
N LYS A 1065 -28.07 -24.95 31.07
CA LYS A 1065 -26.87 -24.77 31.92
C LYS A 1065 -27.13 -23.80 33.08
N LYS A 1066 -27.89 -22.72 32.83
CA LYS A 1066 -28.30 -21.72 33.84
C LYS A 1066 -29.42 -22.18 34.76
N THR A 1067 -30.12 -23.27 34.43
CA THR A 1067 -31.20 -23.82 35.25
C THR A 1067 -30.63 -24.32 36.58
N LYS A 1068 -31.20 -23.85 37.70
CA LYS A 1068 -30.79 -24.25 39.06
C LYS A 1068 -31.68 -25.38 39.57
N ILE A 1069 -31.08 -26.33 40.29
CA ILE A 1069 -31.81 -27.37 41.02
C ILE A 1069 -31.57 -27.19 42.51
N THR A 1070 -32.62 -27.33 43.32
CA THR A 1070 -32.52 -27.37 44.77
C THR A 1070 -33.03 -28.71 45.27
N ALA A 1071 -32.17 -29.51 45.89
CA ALA A 1071 -32.46 -30.81 46.45
C ALA A 1071 -32.63 -30.75 47.98
N LYS A 1072 -33.55 -31.55 48.51
CA LYS A 1072 -33.80 -31.81 49.92
C LYS A 1072 -33.85 -33.32 50.16
N SER A 1073 -33.64 -33.74 51.40
CA SER A 1073 -33.71 -35.14 51.83
C SER A 1073 -34.65 -35.25 53.04
N ALA A 1074 -35.30 -36.39 53.23
CA ALA A 1074 -36.11 -36.71 54.41
C ALA A 1074 -36.00 -38.21 54.73
N LEU A 1075 -36.14 -38.58 56.00
CA LEU A 1075 -36.26 -39.99 56.39
C LEU A 1075 -37.67 -40.48 56.12
N THR A 1076 -37.81 -41.71 55.65
CA THR A 1076 -39.09 -42.41 55.48
C THR A 1076 -38.99 -43.82 56.04
N LYS A 1077 -40.14 -44.48 56.24
CA LYS A 1077 -40.23 -45.87 56.73
C LYS A 1077 -39.33 -46.85 55.96
N ASN A 1078 -39.05 -46.56 54.69
CA ASN A 1078 -38.33 -47.44 53.77
C ASN A 1078 -37.03 -46.82 53.20
N GLY A 1079 -36.45 -45.78 53.82
CA GLY A 1079 -35.13 -45.24 53.43
C GLY A 1079 -34.99 -43.71 53.50
N ILE A 1080 -34.11 -43.14 52.66
CA ILE A 1080 -33.92 -41.68 52.55
C ILE A 1080 -34.63 -41.19 51.27
N LYS A 1081 -35.72 -40.43 51.42
CA LYS A 1081 -36.38 -39.75 50.30
C LYS A 1081 -35.62 -38.49 49.93
N VAL A 1082 -35.09 -38.44 48.72
CA VAL A 1082 -34.47 -37.25 48.10
C VAL A 1082 -35.49 -36.62 47.17
N SER A 1083 -35.82 -35.35 47.36
CA SER A 1083 -36.70 -34.58 46.48
C SER A 1083 -35.99 -33.34 45.97
N TRP A 1084 -36.38 -32.84 44.81
CA TRP A 1084 -35.77 -31.65 44.22
C TRP A 1084 -36.78 -30.77 43.51
N LYS A 1085 -36.47 -29.48 43.42
CA LYS A 1085 -37.18 -28.49 42.62
C LYS A 1085 -36.22 -27.89 41.59
N LYS A 1086 -36.71 -27.69 40.37
CA LYS A 1086 -35.99 -27.03 39.28
C LYS A 1086 -36.51 -25.60 39.16
N SER A 1087 -35.63 -24.63 38.88
CA SER A 1087 -36.08 -23.27 38.53
C SER A 1087 -36.97 -23.29 37.29
N ALA A 1088 -37.88 -22.31 37.19
CA ALA A 1088 -38.69 -22.10 35.99
C ALA A 1088 -37.79 -21.77 34.77
N GLY A 1089 -38.27 -22.02 33.56
CA GLY A 1089 -37.61 -21.57 32.32
C GLY A 1089 -37.30 -22.65 31.29
N TYR A 1090 -36.56 -23.71 31.63
CA TYR A 1090 -36.07 -24.66 30.61
C TYR A 1090 -36.40 -26.13 30.93
N LYS A 1091 -36.87 -26.86 29.91
CA LYS A 1091 -37.31 -28.27 30.01
C LYS A 1091 -36.11 -29.22 30.00
N VAL A 1092 -36.01 -30.09 31.00
CA VAL A 1092 -35.11 -31.26 30.99
C VAL A 1092 -35.88 -32.51 30.57
N ASP A 1093 -35.19 -33.57 30.15
CA ASP A 1093 -35.78 -34.85 29.74
C ASP A 1093 -35.92 -35.81 30.93
N TYR A 1094 -34.91 -35.83 31.81
CA TYR A 1094 -34.88 -36.60 33.05
C TYR A 1094 -33.89 -36.00 34.05
N TYR A 1095 -33.82 -36.56 35.26
CA TYR A 1095 -32.86 -36.19 36.30
C TYR A 1095 -31.95 -37.36 36.64
N GLU A 1096 -30.70 -37.04 36.94
CA GLU A 1096 -29.70 -37.96 37.47
C GLU A 1096 -29.41 -37.62 38.94
N VAL A 1097 -29.45 -38.62 39.80
CA VAL A 1097 -29.13 -38.52 41.23
C VAL A 1097 -27.82 -39.25 41.48
N PHE A 1098 -26.89 -38.59 42.16
CA PHE A 1098 -25.61 -39.13 42.57
C PHE A 1098 -25.54 -39.19 44.09
N ARG A 1099 -24.91 -40.22 44.63
CA ARG A 1099 -24.84 -40.50 46.08
C ARG A 1099 -23.39 -40.66 46.52
N SER A 1100 -23.06 -40.16 47.70
CA SER A 1100 -21.76 -40.38 48.37
C SER A 1100 -21.93 -40.45 49.89
N THR A 1101 -21.02 -41.12 50.59
CA THR A 1101 -20.88 -41.04 52.06
C THR A 1101 -19.92 -39.92 52.49
N LYS A 1102 -19.20 -39.30 51.54
CA LYS A 1102 -18.29 -38.16 51.76
C LYS A 1102 -18.93 -36.86 51.27
N LYS A 1103 -18.76 -35.77 52.02
CA LYS A 1103 -19.40 -34.46 51.75
C LYS A 1103 -19.03 -33.83 50.40
N SER A 1104 -17.83 -34.07 49.88
CA SER A 1104 -17.32 -33.35 48.70
C SER A 1104 -16.76 -34.25 47.59
N SER A 1105 -16.49 -35.53 47.87
CA SER A 1105 -15.91 -36.50 46.94
C SER A 1105 -16.70 -37.81 46.95
N GLY A 1106 -16.34 -38.79 46.12
CA GLY A 1106 -16.90 -40.16 46.18
C GLY A 1106 -18.28 -40.38 45.53
N TYR A 1107 -18.75 -39.46 44.69
CA TYR A 1107 -20.04 -39.58 43.99
C TYR A 1107 -20.03 -40.53 42.77
N GLY A 1108 -18.86 -40.95 42.30
CA GLY A 1108 -18.69 -41.76 41.09
C GLY A 1108 -18.97 -41.00 39.78
N THR A 1109 -18.71 -41.66 38.64
CA THR A 1109 -18.96 -41.12 37.29
C THR A 1109 -20.32 -41.51 36.71
N LYS A 1110 -20.98 -42.53 37.28
CA LYS A 1110 -22.31 -43.00 36.90
C LYS A 1110 -23.36 -42.53 37.90
N ALA A 1111 -24.52 -42.11 37.39
CA ALA A 1111 -25.64 -41.74 38.25
C ALA A 1111 -26.10 -42.96 39.07
N TYR A 1112 -26.31 -42.75 40.37
CA TYR A 1112 -26.87 -43.76 41.27
C TYR A 1112 -28.33 -44.08 40.93
N TYR A 1113 -29.08 -43.08 40.47
CA TYR A 1113 -30.45 -43.23 40.00
C TYR A 1113 -30.74 -42.27 38.84
N LYS A 1114 -31.60 -42.67 37.91
CA LYS A 1114 -32.09 -41.85 36.80
C LYS A 1114 -33.62 -41.91 36.76
N THR A 1115 -34.27 -40.77 36.61
CA THR A 1115 -35.73 -40.77 36.39
C THR A 1115 -36.06 -41.22 34.97
N LYS A 1116 -37.24 -41.82 34.77
CA LYS A 1116 -37.74 -42.16 33.42
C LYS A 1116 -38.26 -40.93 32.67
N THR A 1117 -38.74 -39.93 33.40
CA THR A 1117 -39.33 -38.70 32.84
C THR A 1117 -38.87 -37.47 33.62
N ASN A 1118 -39.15 -36.29 33.08
CA ASN A 1118 -38.90 -35.02 33.73
C ASN A 1118 -39.97 -34.59 34.75
N LYS A 1119 -41.03 -35.40 34.90
CA LYS A 1119 -42.12 -35.15 35.86
C LYS A 1119 -41.85 -35.77 37.23
N THR A 1120 -40.81 -36.60 37.34
CA THR A 1120 -40.40 -37.22 38.62
C THR A 1120 -39.43 -36.30 39.37
N PHE A 1121 -39.85 -35.81 40.54
CA PHE A 1121 -39.10 -34.86 41.37
C PHE A 1121 -38.62 -35.45 42.70
N SER A 1122 -38.73 -36.76 42.88
CA SER A 1122 -38.21 -37.44 44.07
C SER A 1122 -37.84 -38.89 43.80
N PHE A 1123 -36.92 -39.40 44.61
CA PHE A 1123 -36.45 -40.78 44.63
C PHE A 1123 -36.24 -41.20 46.09
N THR A 1124 -36.61 -42.43 46.45
CA THR A 1124 -36.32 -42.99 47.77
C THR A 1124 -35.15 -43.95 47.67
N ASP A 1125 -34.04 -43.60 48.33
CA ASP A 1125 -32.89 -44.48 48.46
C ASP A 1125 -33.16 -45.51 49.56
N SER A 1126 -33.44 -46.75 49.15
CA SER A 1126 -33.68 -47.88 50.05
C SER A 1126 -32.56 -48.93 50.00
N LYS A 1127 -31.56 -48.77 49.11
CA LYS A 1127 -30.56 -49.81 48.86
C LYS A 1127 -29.27 -49.60 49.67
N LYS A 1128 -28.95 -50.59 50.51
CA LYS A 1128 -27.67 -50.71 51.24
C LYS A 1128 -27.37 -49.48 52.12
N LEU A 1129 -28.39 -48.92 52.76
CA LEU A 1129 -28.22 -47.87 53.77
C LEU A 1129 -27.73 -48.48 55.09
N LYS A 1130 -26.64 -47.95 55.65
CA LYS A 1130 -26.12 -48.34 56.96
C LYS A 1130 -26.64 -47.39 58.04
N LYS A 1131 -27.26 -47.93 59.08
CA LYS A 1131 -27.72 -47.16 60.26
C LYS A 1131 -26.57 -46.32 60.84
N GLY A 1132 -26.85 -45.06 61.17
CA GLY A 1132 -25.85 -44.09 61.65
C GLY A 1132 -24.99 -43.45 60.56
N THR A 1133 -25.04 -43.92 59.30
CA THR A 1133 -24.22 -43.35 58.21
C THR A 1133 -24.91 -42.16 57.55
N ARG A 1134 -24.16 -41.07 57.34
CA ARG A 1134 -24.64 -39.89 56.59
C ARG A 1134 -24.39 -40.07 55.10
N TYR A 1135 -25.46 -39.92 54.32
CA TYR A 1135 -25.42 -39.94 52.86
C TYR A 1135 -25.65 -38.54 52.32
N TYR A 1136 -24.88 -38.19 51.29
CA TYR A 1136 -24.95 -36.95 50.54
C TYR A 1136 -25.43 -37.21 49.12
N TYR A 1137 -26.29 -36.35 48.62
CA TYR A 1137 -26.89 -36.47 47.30
C TYR A 1137 -26.70 -35.18 46.49
N LYS A 1138 -26.43 -35.35 45.20
CA LYS A 1138 -26.45 -34.28 44.19
C LYS A 1138 -27.39 -34.69 43.07
N VAL A 1139 -28.15 -33.72 42.56
CA VAL A 1139 -29.07 -33.93 41.45
C VAL A 1139 -28.70 -32.98 40.32
N ARG A 1140 -28.79 -33.45 39.08
CA ARG A 1140 -28.75 -32.61 37.88
C ARG A 1140 -29.84 -33.04 36.91
N GLY A 1141 -30.38 -32.11 36.16
CA GLY A 1141 -31.27 -32.39 35.04
C GLY A 1141 -30.45 -32.64 33.78
N VAL A 1142 -30.97 -33.49 32.90
CA VAL A 1142 -30.35 -33.82 31.60
C VAL A 1142 -31.31 -33.45 30.49
N ARG A 1143 -30.80 -32.78 29.46
CA ARG A 1143 -31.52 -32.49 28.22
C ARG A 1143 -30.66 -32.97 27.06
N THR A 1144 -31.24 -33.71 26.14
CA THR A 1144 -30.57 -34.22 24.94
C THR A 1144 -30.99 -33.39 23.75
N ILE A 1145 -30.02 -32.79 23.07
CA ILE A 1145 -30.21 -32.02 21.83
C ILE A 1145 -29.16 -32.54 20.85
N ASP A 1146 -29.57 -32.91 19.63
CA ASP A 1146 -28.71 -33.50 18.60
C ASP A 1146 -27.82 -34.63 19.14
N LYS A 1147 -28.45 -35.60 19.83
CA LYS A 1147 -27.79 -36.76 20.47
C LYS A 1147 -26.74 -36.41 21.55
N THR A 1148 -26.54 -35.14 21.86
CA THR A 1148 -25.61 -34.65 22.88
C THR A 1148 -26.35 -34.30 24.17
N LYS A 1149 -25.80 -34.70 25.32
CA LYS A 1149 -26.40 -34.44 26.64
C LYS A 1149 -25.87 -33.15 27.24
N TYR A 1150 -26.79 -32.26 27.56
CA TYR A 1150 -26.56 -31.01 28.29
C TYR A 1150 -27.13 -31.13 29.70
N TYR A 1151 -26.42 -30.55 30.65
CA TYR A 1151 -26.73 -30.70 32.07
C TYR A 1151 -27.07 -29.35 32.69
N THR A 1152 -28.03 -29.36 33.61
CA THR A 1152 -28.25 -28.21 34.49
C THR A 1152 -27.05 -28.03 35.42
N SER A 1153 -26.98 -26.87 36.07
CA SER A 1153 -26.14 -26.72 37.26
C SER A 1153 -26.47 -27.81 38.29
N TRP A 1154 -25.44 -28.30 38.99
CA TRP A 1154 -25.64 -29.24 40.09
C TRP A 1154 -26.52 -28.64 41.18
N SER A 1155 -27.34 -29.48 41.82
CA SER A 1155 -28.09 -29.06 43.00
C SER A 1155 -27.17 -28.72 44.18
N ASN A 1156 -27.73 -28.03 45.19
CA ASN A 1156 -27.15 -28.06 46.53
C ASN A 1156 -27.00 -29.52 47.03
N LYS A 1157 -26.08 -29.73 47.97
CA LYS A 1157 -25.80 -31.04 48.57
C LYS A 1157 -26.85 -31.38 49.63
N ALA A 1158 -27.90 -32.11 49.23
CA ALA A 1158 -28.84 -32.70 50.17
C ALA A 1158 -28.14 -33.79 50.98
N ASN A 1159 -28.41 -33.91 52.28
CA ASN A 1159 -27.79 -34.96 53.10
C ASN A 1159 -28.72 -35.43 54.22
N ARG A 1160 -28.62 -36.70 54.61
CA ARG A 1160 -29.39 -37.25 55.72
C ARG A 1160 -28.64 -38.44 56.33
N THR A 1161 -28.81 -38.64 57.63
CA THR A 1161 -28.22 -39.78 58.35
C THR A 1161 -29.27 -40.88 58.39
N ALA A 1162 -28.94 -42.06 57.88
CA ALA A 1162 -29.86 -43.21 57.92
C ALA A 1162 -30.09 -43.63 59.37
N LYS A 1163 -31.35 -43.84 59.76
CA LYS A 1163 -31.75 -44.22 61.12
C LYS A 1163 -32.19 -45.67 61.20
#